data_AF-A0A6C0HX70-F1
#
_entry.id   AF-A0A6C0HX70-F1
#
_cell.length_a   1.000
_cell.length_b   1.000
_cell.length_c   1.000
_cell.angle_alpha   90.00
_cell.angle_beta   90.00
_cell.angle_gamma   90.00
#
_symmetry.space_group_name_H-M   'P 1'
#
loop_
_entity.id
_entity.type
_entity.pdbx_description
1 polymer ?
#
loop_
_entity_poly.entity_id
_entity_poly.type
_entity_poly.pdbx_seq_one_letter_code
_entity_poly.pdbx_strand_id
1 'polypeptide(L)'
;MGGGLMQLVAYGAQDVYLTGNPQITFWKVTYRRYTNFAIESIEQTFNGQADFGRRVTCTISRNGDLCYRTYLQVTLPEINQLMGNASSVLNNQASVYARWLDFPGEQLIAQVEVEIGGQRIDRQYGDWMHIWNQLTMTAEQQRGYFKMIGNTTQLTFITDPSFADVDGPCDSIAPRQVCAPRNALPETTLYIPLQFWFCTNPGLALPLIALQYHEVKINLDIRPIDECLWAVTSLSCNSGSAAGQYLGNQSQYSVGTPVVATIAYNQSMVAASLYVDYVFLDTDERRRFAQNPHEYLISQLQFTGDESVGSSSNKIKLNFNHPVKELIWVVQPDQNVDYCSSLLCDATLFKVLGAQPFNYTDAIDALPNAIHAFGGPQELKGVGGDGQNEFIDARGLFEDAGALDASVSGYWTGGAYSNYYNQSNFSGPNVLPPGVSEADYAALQGWTAAQVSQYFGQTHNNGSTVSDAGTFVLTEASLDMHCWGQNPVVVAKLQLNGQDRFSEREGSYFSWVQPYQVHTRCPDEGINVYSFALRPEEHQPSGTCNFSRIDNATLQLVLSNATVEGTRTAKVRVYATNYNVLRIMSGIFKDSILSSYILACPKKLAAILDICLLVWVNSVKQICESKQFALYNQLVSSSL
;
A
#
# COMPACT_ATOMS: atom_id res chain seq x y z
N MET A 1 23.68 -57.02 -11.49
CA MET A 1 23.19 -55.88 -12.29
C MET A 1 23.05 -54.69 -11.36
N GLY A 2 23.44 -53.47 -11.78
CA GLY A 2 23.34 -52.27 -10.94
C GLY A 2 21.88 -51.91 -10.67
N GLY A 3 21.57 -51.36 -9.49
CA GLY A 3 20.20 -51.10 -9.03
C GLY A 3 19.36 -50.26 -10.01
N GLY A 4 19.93 -49.18 -10.57
CA GLY A 4 19.21 -48.33 -11.54
C GLY A 4 18.88 -49.02 -12.87
N LEU A 5 19.71 -49.95 -13.33
CA LEU A 5 19.45 -50.70 -14.57
C LEU A 5 18.30 -51.71 -14.38
N MET A 6 18.20 -52.32 -13.18
CA MET A 6 17.08 -53.21 -12.86
C MET A 6 15.74 -52.47 -12.86
N GLN A 7 15.69 -51.20 -12.44
CA GLN A 7 14.48 -50.39 -12.49
C GLN A 7 14.04 -50.07 -13.94
N LEU A 8 14.99 -49.82 -14.85
CA LEU A 8 14.65 -49.57 -16.27
C LEU A 8 14.11 -50.81 -16.99
N VAL A 9 14.54 -52.00 -16.57
CA VAL A 9 14.06 -53.28 -17.12
C VAL A 9 12.67 -53.64 -16.58
N ALA A 10 12.31 -53.14 -15.39
CA ALA A 10 11.00 -53.34 -14.78
C ALA A 10 9.92 -52.45 -15.44
N TYR A 11 9.57 -52.74 -16.69
CA TYR A 11 8.57 -52.03 -17.48
C TYR A 11 7.24 -52.81 -17.56
N GLY A 12 6.12 -52.12 -17.39
CA GLY A 12 4.77 -52.70 -17.38
C GLY A 12 3.78 -51.99 -18.31
N ALA A 13 2.53 -52.48 -18.32
CA ALA A 13 1.47 -51.92 -19.16
C ALA A 13 1.05 -50.49 -18.75
N GLN A 14 1.25 -50.10 -17.48
CA GLN A 14 0.93 -48.75 -16.99
C GLN A 14 1.91 -47.68 -17.50
N ASP A 15 3.15 -48.05 -17.78
CA ASP A 15 4.19 -47.14 -18.26
C ASP A 15 3.90 -46.60 -19.67
N VAL A 16 2.99 -47.23 -20.41
CA VAL A 16 2.51 -46.71 -21.71
C VAL A 16 1.92 -45.29 -21.58
N TYR A 17 1.28 -44.95 -20.45
CA TYR A 17 0.75 -43.60 -20.20
C TYR A 17 1.83 -42.56 -19.90
N LEU A 18 3.03 -42.99 -19.48
CA LEU A 18 4.10 -42.09 -19.03
C LEU A 18 5.25 -42.02 -20.03
N THR A 19 5.74 -43.16 -20.51
CA THR A 19 7.02 -43.28 -21.23
C THR A 19 6.95 -44.11 -22.51
N GLY A 20 5.76 -44.56 -22.95
CA GLY A 20 5.61 -45.40 -24.13
C GLY A 20 6.15 -44.76 -25.43
N ASN A 21 5.63 -43.58 -25.78
CA ASN A 21 6.13 -42.76 -26.89
C ASN A 21 6.48 -41.36 -26.35
N PRO A 22 7.71 -41.17 -25.80
CA PRO A 22 8.05 -39.95 -25.07
C PRO A 22 8.06 -38.74 -26.01
N GLN A 23 7.27 -37.72 -25.66
CA GLN A 23 7.17 -36.46 -26.42
C GLN A 23 8.04 -35.34 -25.84
N ILE A 24 8.42 -35.46 -24.57
CA ILE A 24 9.24 -34.50 -23.83
C ILE A 24 10.39 -35.23 -23.13
N THR A 25 11.47 -34.52 -22.83
CA THR A 25 12.59 -35.02 -22.03
C THR A 25 12.98 -34.00 -20.98
N PHE A 26 13.23 -34.47 -19.75
CA PHE A 26 13.70 -33.61 -18.66
C PHE A 26 15.21 -33.32 -18.74
N TRP A 27 15.95 -34.05 -19.59
CA TRP A 27 17.41 -33.98 -19.65
C TRP A 27 17.95 -33.08 -20.76
N LYS A 28 17.07 -32.53 -21.60
CA LYS A 28 17.46 -31.62 -22.69
C LYS A 28 16.47 -30.48 -22.83
N VAL A 29 16.83 -29.32 -22.28
CA VAL A 29 16.09 -28.08 -22.43
C VAL A 29 16.53 -27.38 -23.72
N THR A 30 15.57 -27.01 -24.57
CA THR A 30 15.85 -26.20 -25.78
C THR A 30 15.48 -24.75 -25.50
N TYR A 31 16.48 -23.88 -25.37
CA TYR A 31 16.26 -22.45 -25.17
C TYR A 31 15.85 -21.77 -26.48
N ARG A 32 14.87 -20.86 -26.40
CA ARG A 32 14.47 -20.00 -27.53
C ARG A 32 15.40 -18.78 -27.57
N ARG A 33 15.90 -18.45 -28.75
CA ARG A 33 16.63 -17.18 -28.97
C ARG A 33 15.62 -16.03 -28.92
N TYR A 34 15.97 -14.94 -28.23
CA TYR A 34 15.19 -13.71 -28.14
C TYR A 34 15.81 -12.61 -29.03
N THR A 35 15.08 -11.53 -29.29
CA THR A 35 15.59 -10.34 -30.00
C THR A 35 16.45 -9.50 -29.07
N ASN A 36 17.49 -8.85 -29.58
CA ASN A 36 18.37 -8.06 -28.74
C ASN A 36 17.65 -6.82 -28.19
N PHE A 37 17.73 -6.58 -26.88
CA PHE A 37 17.18 -5.40 -26.22
C PHE A 37 18.05 -4.98 -25.03
N ALA A 38 17.94 -3.71 -24.62
CA ALA A 38 18.54 -3.16 -23.41
C ALA A 38 17.50 -2.40 -22.58
N ILE A 39 17.69 -2.35 -21.26
CA ILE A 39 16.80 -1.63 -20.34
C ILE A 39 17.62 -0.57 -19.61
N GLU A 40 17.11 0.65 -19.55
CA GLU A 40 17.69 1.77 -18.80
C GLU A 40 16.59 2.54 -18.07
N SER A 41 16.81 2.85 -16.79
CA SER A 41 15.88 3.67 -16.01
C SER A 41 16.28 5.13 -16.15
N ILE A 42 15.34 5.97 -16.60
CA ILE A 42 15.59 7.40 -16.81
C ILE A 42 14.55 8.23 -16.06
N GLU A 43 15.05 9.15 -15.23
CA GLU A 43 14.26 10.10 -14.47
C GLU A 43 13.47 11.05 -15.39
N GLN A 44 12.22 11.31 -15.02
CA GLN A 44 11.31 12.25 -15.64
C GLN A 44 10.91 13.30 -14.61
N THR A 45 10.91 14.56 -15.03
CA THR A 45 10.57 15.71 -14.19
C THR A 45 9.08 16.03 -14.27
N PHE A 46 8.48 16.40 -13.13
CA PHE A 46 7.11 16.90 -13.11
C PHE A 46 6.99 18.30 -13.72
N ASN A 47 5.88 18.54 -14.40
CA ASN A 47 5.43 19.87 -14.79
C ASN A 47 4.72 20.51 -13.59
N GLY A 48 5.41 21.40 -12.89
CA GLY A 48 4.94 22.05 -11.67
C GLY A 48 5.67 21.54 -10.42
N GLN A 49 5.51 22.26 -9.31
CA GLN A 49 6.08 21.86 -8.03
C GLN A 49 5.23 20.75 -7.42
N ALA A 50 5.80 19.56 -7.29
CA ALA A 50 5.20 18.45 -6.56
C ALA A 50 5.23 18.76 -5.06
N ASP A 51 4.05 18.81 -4.45
CA ASP A 51 3.87 19.11 -3.03
C ASP A 51 2.59 18.44 -2.53
N PHE A 52 2.43 18.34 -1.22
CA PHE A 52 1.25 17.75 -0.59
C PHE A 52 -0.03 18.48 -1.02
N GLY A 53 -1.10 17.72 -1.27
CA GLY A 53 -2.41 18.25 -1.67
C GLY A 53 -2.46 18.83 -3.08
N ARG A 54 -1.41 18.69 -3.90
CA ARG A 54 -1.36 19.20 -5.27
C ARG A 54 -1.43 18.09 -6.30
N ARG A 55 -1.97 18.45 -7.46
CA ARG A 55 -1.93 17.64 -8.69
C ARG A 55 -0.72 18.02 -9.52
N VAL A 56 0.08 17.03 -9.90
CA VAL A 56 1.22 17.18 -10.80
C VAL A 56 1.08 16.30 -12.04
N THR A 57 1.70 16.72 -13.13
CA THR A 57 1.66 15.99 -14.40
C THR A 57 3.07 15.72 -14.89
N CYS A 58 3.35 14.49 -15.28
CA CYS A 58 4.62 14.07 -15.84
C CYS A 58 4.41 13.66 -17.29
N THR A 59 5.07 14.35 -18.23
CA THR A 59 5.13 13.96 -19.63
C THR A 59 6.25 12.95 -19.82
N ILE A 60 5.94 11.73 -20.28
CA ILE A 60 6.96 10.71 -20.55
C ILE A 60 7.77 11.14 -21.77
N SER A 61 9.07 11.37 -21.59
CA SER A 61 9.97 11.68 -22.70
C SER A 61 10.18 10.47 -23.62
N ARG A 62 10.60 10.72 -24.86
CA ARG A 62 10.79 9.66 -25.87
C ARG A 62 12.25 9.25 -25.96
N ASN A 63 12.83 8.85 -24.83
CA ASN A 63 14.23 8.47 -24.76
C ASN A 63 14.47 7.03 -25.25
N GLY A 64 13.49 6.12 -25.09
CA GLY A 64 13.53 4.75 -25.61
C GLY A 64 12.33 4.37 -26.48
N ASP A 65 12.28 3.11 -26.92
CA ASP A 65 11.27 2.62 -27.87
C ASP A 65 10.00 2.12 -27.16
N LEU A 66 10.14 1.43 -26.02
CA LEU A 66 9.04 0.99 -25.15
C LEU A 66 9.19 1.55 -23.73
N CYS A 67 8.06 1.74 -23.05
CA CYS A 67 7.98 2.10 -21.63
C CYS A 67 7.54 0.88 -20.81
N TYR A 68 8.29 0.57 -19.75
CA TYR A 68 8.04 -0.53 -18.83
C TYR A 68 7.76 0.00 -17.42
N ARG A 69 8.30 -0.65 -16.38
CA ARG A 69 8.11 -0.31 -14.97
C ARG A 69 8.34 1.17 -14.74
N THR A 70 7.45 1.74 -13.95
CA THR A 70 7.49 3.13 -13.58
C THR A 70 7.43 3.23 -12.06
N TYR A 71 8.35 4.00 -11.50
CA TYR A 71 8.49 4.21 -10.06
C TYR A 71 8.30 5.69 -9.76
N LEU A 72 7.49 6.00 -8.75
CA LEU A 72 7.39 7.33 -8.18
C LEU A 72 8.46 7.44 -7.08
N GLN A 73 9.45 8.31 -7.29
CA GLN A 73 10.41 8.67 -6.26
C GLN A 73 9.90 9.91 -5.53
N VAL A 74 9.80 9.82 -4.21
CA VAL A 74 9.37 10.93 -3.34
C VAL A 74 10.34 11.04 -2.18
N THR A 75 10.73 12.26 -1.84
CA THR A 75 11.60 12.54 -0.70
C THR A 75 10.80 13.30 0.36
N LEU A 76 10.58 12.63 1.49
CA LEU A 76 9.83 13.18 2.62
C LEU A 76 10.72 14.13 3.43
N PRO A 77 10.17 15.26 3.92
CA PRO A 77 10.93 16.20 4.73
C PRO A 77 11.27 15.64 6.11
N GLU A 78 12.35 16.16 6.68
CA GLU A 78 12.67 15.93 8.09
C GLU A 78 11.65 16.66 8.98
N ILE A 79 11.13 15.96 10.00
CA ILE A 79 10.30 16.57 11.05
C ILE A 79 11.09 16.58 12.34
N ASN A 80 11.63 17.75 12.68
CA ASN A 80 12.51 17.92 13.84
C ASN A 80 11.76 18.35 15.11
N GLN A 81 12.48 18.31 16.24
CA GLN A 81 11.96 18.65 17.56
C GLN A 81 11.57 20.12 17.76
N LEU A 82 11.97 21.01 16.86
CA LEU A 82 11.62 22.44 16.89
C LEU A 82 10.34 22.73 16.10
N MET A 83 9.82 21.79 15.32
CA MET A 83 8.61 21.96 14.49
C MET A 83 7.28 21.78 15.26
N GLY A 84 7.25 22.16 16.54
CA GLY A 84 6.04 22.12 17.36
C GLY A 84 5.10 23.30 17.04
N ASN A 85 4.95 24.20 18.00
CA ASN A 85 4.15 25.42 17.86
C ASN A 85 5.04 26.66 17.98
N ALA A 86 4.51 27.84 17.63
CA ALA A 86 5.28 29.09 17.74
C ALA A 86 5.90 29.29 19.14
N SER A 87 5.20 28.85 20.19
CA SER A 87 5.71 28.87 21.57
C SER A 87 6.88 27.91 21.81
N SER A 88 6.89 26.71 21.22
CA SER A 88 7.98 25.75 21.42
C SER A 88 9.26 26.22 20.72
N VAL A 89 9.14 26.84 19.54
CA VAL A 89 10.26 27.46 18.81
C VAL A 89 10.89 28.59 19.61
N LEU A 90 10.07 29.51 20.16
CA LEU A 90 10.57 30.66 20.93
C LEU A 90 11.32 30.24 22.20
N ASN A 91 10.94 29.12 22.81
CA ASN A 91 11.54 28.61 24.04
C ASN A 91 12.59 27.51 23.80
N ASN A 92 12.90 27.21 22.53
CA ASN A 92 13.79 26.12 22.14
C ASN A 92 13.44 24.77 22.84
N GLN A 93 12.14 24.48 22.94
CA GLN A 93 11.62 23.30 23.62
C GLN A 93 11.42 22.16 22.62
N ALA A 94 12.12 21.05 22.85
CA ALA A 94 11.87 19.79 22.15
C ALA A 94 10.56 19.19 22.65
N SER A 95 9.52 19.26 21.82
CA SER A 95 8.16 18.86 22.22
C SER A 95 7.39 18.18 21.10
N VAL A 96 8.05 17.71 20.04
CA VAL A 96 7.36 17.15 18.87
C VAL A 96 7.32 15.64 18.98
N TYR A 97 6.12 15.08 18.91
CA TYR A 97 5.90 13.66 18.76
C TYR A 97 5.28 13.47 17.39
N ALA A 98 6.02 12.84 16.47
CA ALA A 98 5.58 12.69 15.10
C ALA A 98 5.79 11.27 14.60
N ARG A 99 4.92 10.85 13.68
CA ARG A 99 5.10 9.67 12.82
C ARG A 99 4.36 9.86 11.51
N TRP A 100 4.84 9.21 10.46
CA TRP A 100 4.05 9.01 9.26
C TRP A 100 3.01 7.91 9.52
N LEU A 101 1.81 8.08 8.96
CA LEU A 101 0.81 7.03 8.99
C LEU A 101 1.29 5.80 8.22
N ASP A 102 0.70 4.65 8.55
CA ASP A 102 1.15 3.36 8.06
C ASP A 102 1.14 3.31 6.52
N PHE A 103 2.14 2.65 5.93
CA PHE A 103 2.37 2.61 4.48
C PHE A 103 2.37 4.01 3.81
N PRO A 104 3.28 4.91 4.21
CA PRO A 104 3.24 6.31 3.79
C PRO A 104 3.35 6.48 2.27
N GLY A 105 4.12 5.63 1.58
CA GLY A 105 4.24 5.69 0.13
C GLY A 105 2.93 5.40 -0.62
N GLU A 106 2.11 4.46 -0.12
CA GLU A 106 0.80 4.17 -0.72
C GLU A 106 -0.23 5.22 -0.29
N GLN A 107 -0.20 5.65 0.97
CA GLN A 107 -1.10 6.67 1.51
C GLN A 107 -0.91 8.03 0.82
N LEU A 108 0.31 8.39 0.45
CA LEU A 108 0.64 9.65 -0.23
C LEU A 108 -0.11 9.81 -1.57
N ILE A 109 -0.40 8.70 -2.24
CA ILE A 109 -1.06 8.69 -3.55
C ILE A 109 -2.57 8.72 -3.36
N ALA A 110 -3.21 9.84 -3.73
CA ALA A 110 -4.66 9.90 -3.79
C ALA A 110 -5.16 9.13 -5.03
N GLN A 111 -4.62 9.49 -6.20
CA GLN A 111 -4.87 8.79 -7.46
C GLN A 111 -3.75 9.03 -8.47
N VAL A 112 -3.56 8.07 -9.38
CA VAL A 112 -2.64 8.15 -10.52
C VAL A 112 -3.40 7.80 -11.79
N GLU A 113 -3.28 8.63 -12.82
CA GLU A 113 -3.92 8.44 -14.11
C GLU A 113 -2.89 8.33 -15.23
N VAL A 114 -3.09 7.38 -16.13
CA VAL A 114 -2.37 7.31 -17.40
C VAL A 114 -3.25 7.88 -18.50
N GLU A 115 -2.74 8.91 -19.15
CA GLU A 115 -3.38 9.59 -20.27
C GLU A 115 -2.53 9.40 -21.53
N ILE A 116 -3.15 8.96 -22.61
CA ILE A 116 -2.52 8.86 -23.93
C ILE A 116 -3.31 9.77 -24.86
N GLY A 117 -2.67 10.85 -25.33
CA GLY A 117 -3.27 11.65 -26.38
C GLY A 117 -4.50 12.48 -25.98
N GLY A 118 -4.61 12.91 -24.73
CA GLY A 118 -5.82 13.58 -24.24
C GLY A 118 -6.86 12.65 -23.61
N GLN A 119 -6.68 11.32 -23.73
CA GLN A 119 -7.65 10.33 -23.24
C GLN A 119 -7.07 9.55 -22.07
N ARG A 120 -7.83 9.50 -20.97
CA ARG A 120 -7.51 8.67 -19.81
C ARG A 120 -7.74 7.20 -20.14
N ILE A 121 -6.69 6.39 -20.03
CA ILE A 121 -6.74 4.95 -20.28
C ILE A 121 -7.02 4.19 -19.00
N ASP A 122 -6.29 4.50 -17.92
CA ASP A 122 -6.45 3.81 -16.64
C ASP A 122 -6.26 4.80 -15.49
N ARG A 123 -6.84 4.47 -14.34
CA ARG A 123 -6.73 5.23 -13.10
C ARG A 123 -6.60 4.27 -11.93
N GLN A 124 -5.61 4.50 -11.10
CA GLN A 124 -5.34 3.73 -9.88
C GLN A 124 -5.36 4.65 -8.66
N TYR A 125 -5.54 4.06 -7.49
CA TYR A 125 -5.65 4.74 -6.19
C TYR A 125 -4.64 4.13 -5.22
N GLY A 126 -4.17 4.91 -4.23
CA GLY A 126 -3.27 4.39 -3.19
C GLY A 126 -3.86 3.19 -2.45
N ASP A 127 -5.13 3.29 -2.05
CA ASP A 127 -5.88 2.20 -1.40
C ASP A 127 -5.95 0.94 -2.26
N TRP A 128 -6.11 1.09 -3.57
CA TRP A 128 -6.09 -0.03 -4.50
C TRP A 128 -4.72 -0.70 -4.57
N MET A 129 -3.64 0.09 -4.61
CA MET A 129 -2.27 -0.44 -4.62
C MET A 129 -2.01 -1.26 -3.35
N HIS A 130 -2.44 -0.74 -2.18
CA HIS A 130 -2.35 -1.47 -0.92
C HIS A 130 -3.07 -2.82 -0.96
N ILE A 131 -4.34 -2.81 -1.35
CA ILE A 131 -5.18 -4.01 -1.45
C ILE A 131 -4.58 -5.02 -2.45
N TRP A 132 -4.12 -4.53 -3.60
CA TRP A 132 -3.56 -5.39 -4.64
C TRP A 132 -2.23 -6.01 -4.22
N ASN A 133 -1.38 -5.26 -3.51
CA ASN A 133 -0.13 -5.78 -2.96
C ASN A 133 -0.37 -6.86 -1.91
N GLN A 134 -1.34 -6.68 -1.03
CA GLN A 134 -1.72 -7.69 -0.04
C GLN A 134 -2.14 -9.02 -0.68
N LEU A 135 -2.79 -8.98 -1.84
CA LEU A 135 -3.23 -10.17 -2.57
C LEU A 135 -2.13 -10.84 -3.40
N THR A 136 -1.26 -10.04 -4.03
CA THR A 136 -0.35 -10.54 -5.08
C THR A 136 1.11 -10.67 -4.63
N MET A 137 1.51 -10.00 -3.56
CA MET A 137 2.90 -9.99 -3.12
C MET A 137 3.24 -11.22 -2.27
N THR A 138 4.38 -11.84 -2.58
CA THR A 138 4.92 -12.95 -1.79
C THR A 138 5.58 -12.44 -0.50
N ALA A 139 5.55 -13.25 0.56
CA ALA A 139 6.17 -12.92 1.85
C ALA A 139 7.69 -12.64 1.73
N GLU A 140 8.36 -13.25 0.75
CA GLU A 140 9.79 -13.03 0.50
C GLU A 140 10.12 -11.61 0.03
N GLN A 141 9.25 -10.99 -0.76
CA GLN A 141 9.45 -9.64 -1.30
C GLN A 141 8.88 -8.55 -0.38
N GLN A 142 7.95 -8.91 0.51
CA GLN A 142 7.25 -7.98 1.42
C GLN A 142 8.20 -7.07 2.21
N ARG A 143 9.22 -7.63 2.87
CA ARG A 143 10.14 -6.83 3.68
C ARG A 143 10.94 -5.82 2.86
N GLY A 144 11.29 -6.17 1.62
CA GLY A 144 11.93 -5.23 0.68
C GLY A 144 10.97 -4.14 0.23
N TYR A 145 9.72 -4.52 -0.07
CA TYR A 145 8.66 -3.60 -0.45
C TYR A 145 8.37 -2.57 0.64
N PHE A 146 8.22 -3.00 1.90
CA PHE A 146 7.97 -2.11 3.03
C PHE A 146 9.05 -1.05 3.20
N LYS A 147 10.32 -1.39 2.94
CA LYS A 147 11.41 -0.40 2.91
C LYS A 147 11.28 0.59 1.75
N MET A 148 10.84 0.14 0.58
CA MET A 148 10.65 1.02 -0.59
C MET A 148 9.53 2.04 -0.37
N ILE A 149 8.42 1.63 0.24
CA ILE A 149 7.26 2.50 0.50
C ILE A 149 7.29 3.19 1.88
N GLY A 150 8.34 2.96 2.68
CA GLY A 150 8.56 3.66 3.95
C GLY A 150 7.79 3.11 5.15
N ASN A 151 7.25 1.89 5.07
CA ASN A 151 6.69 1.20 6.23
C ASN A 151 7.82 0.60 7.09
N THR A 152 8.51 1.45 7.85
CA THR A 152 9.63 1.07 8.71
C THR A 152 9.50 1.70 10.08
N THR A 153 10.10 1.07 11.09
CA THR A 153 10.16 1.58 12.48
C THR A 153 10.75 2.99 12.59
N GLN A 154 11.47 3.49 11.59
CA GLN A 154 12.01 4.86 11.62
C GLN A 154 11.01 5.93 11.17
N LEU A 155 10.00 5.55 10.38
CA LEU A 155 9.04 6.48 9.80
C LEU A 155 7.64 6.33 10.39
N THR A 156 7.21 5.09 10.65
CA THR A 156 5.84 4.79 11.09
C THR A 156 5.68 4.70 12.60
N PHE A 157 6.77 4.69 13.36
CA PHE A 157 6.75 4.74 14.82
C PHE A 157 6.97 6.17 15.31
N ILE A 158 6.45 6.44 16.52
CA ILE A 158 6.52 7.76 17.14
C ILE A 158 7.96 8.18 17.48
N THR A 159 8.29 9.43 17.20
CA THR A 159 9.50 10.10 17.70
C THR A 159 9.28 10.66 19.10
N ASP A 160 10.32 10.69 19.91
CA ASP A 160 10.30 11.26 21.26
C ASP A 160 11.48 12.23 21.46
N PRO A 161 11.29 13.40 22.10
CA PRO A 161 12.39 14.29 22.47
C PRO A 161 13.53 13.62 23.24
N SER A 162 13.24 12.56 23.98
CA SER A 162 14.22 11.79 24.74
C SER A 162 15.08 10.88 23.86
N PHE A 163 14.68 10.52 22.64
CA PHE A 163 15.44 9.61 21.79
C PHE A 163 16.74 10.20 21.24
N ALA A 164 17.54 9.38 20.56
CA ALA A 164 18.82 9.79 20.00
C ALA A 164 18.63 10.76 18.82
N ASP A 165 19.62 11.63 18.60
CA ASP A 165 19.62 12.56 17.46
C ASP A 165 19.68 11.82 16.12
N VAL A 166 19.19 12.48 15.07
CA VAL A 166 19.31 11.98 13.69
C VAL A 166 20.72 12.30 13.18
N ASP A 167 21.44 11.28 12.73
CA ASP A 167 22.77 11.47 12.14
C ASP A 167 22.67 12.18 10.78
N GLY A 168 23.37 13.30 10.66
CA GLY A 168 23.53 14.02 9.40
C GLY A 168 24.70 13.46 8.58
N PRO A 169 24.75 13.70 7.26
CA PRO A 169 25.83 13.19 6.40
C PRO A 169 27.25 13.68 6.78
N CYS A 170 27.36 14.66 7.67
CA CYS A 170 28.61 15.23 8.17
C CYS A 170 28.73 15.31 9.69
N ASP A 171 27.74 14.86 10.46
CA ASP A 171 27.79 14.83 11.92
C ASP A 171 28.27 13.44 12.40
N SER A 172 28.82 13.34 13.61
CA SER A 172 29.37 12.09 14.15
C SER A 172 29.01 11.86 15.61
N ILE A 173 28.02 12.57 16.12
CA ILE A 173 27.60 12.51 17.53
C ILE A 173 26.42 11.55 17.72
N ALA A 174 25.63 11.29 16.66
CA ALA A 174 24.49 10.39 16.70
C ALA A 174 24.86 8.90 16.42
N PRO A 175 24.11 7.93 16.97
CA PRO A 175 24.31 6.51 16.68
C PRO A 175 23.98 6.20 15.21
N ARG A 176 24.90 5.52 14.53
CA ARG A 176 24.77 5.14 13.10
C ARG A 176 23.83 3.96 12.89
N GLN A 177 23.57 3.19 13.93
CA GLN A 177 22.76 1.98 13.89
C GLN A 177 21.30 2.35 13.63
N VAL A 178 20.72 1.76 12.59
CA VAL A 178 19.32 1.96 12.17
C VAL A 178 18.32 1.54 13.25
N CYS A 179 18.73 0.64 14.16
CA CYS A 179 17.89 0.14 15.25
C CYS A 179 17.67 1.16 16.37
N ALA A 180 18.49 2.20 16.49
CA ALA A 180 18.34 3.18 17.56
C ALA A 180 17.09 4.05 17.35
N PRO A 181 16.25 4.23 18.39
CA PRO A 181 15.10 5.13 18.32
C PRO A 181 15.58 6.58 18.11
N ARG A 182 14.90 7.33 17.26
CA ARG A 182 15.29 8.69 16.87
C ARG A 182 14.31 9.75 17.34
N ASN A 183 14.84 10.91 17.72
CA ASN A 183 14.04 12.03 18.18
C ASN A 183 13.42 12.84 17.03
N ALA A 184 13.81 12.64 15.78
CA ALA A 184 13.20 13.30 14.64
C ALA A 184 12.94 12.31 13.51
N LEU A 185 11.94 12.62 12.68
CA LEU A 185 11.68 11.83 11.48
C LEU A 185 12.73 12.21 10.44
N PRO A 186 13.57 11.27 9.96
CA PRO A 186 14.64 11.60 9.04
C PRO A 186 14.11 11.89 7.63
N GLU A 187 14.81 12.77 6.90
CA GLU A 187 14.62 12.91 5.46
C GLU A 187 14.86 11.56 4.78
N THR A 188 13.84 11.03 4.09
CA THR A 188 13.89 9.69 3.51
C THR A 188 13.31 9.68 2.10
N THR A 189 14.02 8.99 1.19
CA THR A 189 13.61 8.79 -0.19
C THR A 189 12.85 7.48 -0.36
N LEU A 190 11.60 7.56 -0.81
CA LEU A 190 10.73 6.42 -1.08
C LEU A 190 10.66 6.12 -2.58
N TYR A 191 10.47 4.86 -2.93
CA TYR A 191 10.30 4.37 -4.30
C TYR A 191 9.00 3.57 -4.41
N ILE A 192 7.95 4.17 -4.97
CA ILE A 192 6.62 3.56 -5.02
C ILE A 192 6.38 3.01 -6.44
N PRO A 193 6.25 1.69 -6.63
CA PRO A 193 6.02 1.12 -7.95
C PRO A 193 4.57 1.32 -8.40
N LEU A 194 4.37 1.86 -9.60
CA LEU A 194 3.03 1.98 -10.20
C LEU A 194 2.61 0.66 -10.85
N GLN A 195 1.34 0.29 -10.73
CA GLN A 195 0.84 -1.05 -11.09
C GLN A 195 -0.04 -1.05 -12.35
N PHE A 196 0.27 -0.21 -13.33
CA PHE A 196 -0.42 -0.23 -14.62
C PHE A 196 -0.14 -1.52 -15.40
N TRP A 197 -0.96 -1.80 -16.41
CA TRP A 197 -0.85 -3.03 -17.22
C TRP A 197 0.52 -3.20 -17.90
N PHE A 198 1.21 -2.11 -18.21
CA PHE A 198 2.54 -2.12 -18.82
C PHE A 198 3.69 -2.23 -17.81
N CYS A 199 3.41 -2.08 -16.50
CA CYS A 199 4.40 -2.24 -15.44
C CYS A 199 4.52 -3.70 -14.96
N THR A 200 3.44 -4.49 -15.08
CA THR A 200 3.37 -5.84 -14.52
C THR A 200 3.96 -6.90 -15.43
N ASN A 201 3.84 -6.74 -16.76
CA ASN A 201 4.32 -7.71 -17.73
C ASN A 201 5.12 -7.04 -18.86
N PRO A 202 6.38 -7.44 -19.13
CA PRO A 202 7.18 -6.87 -20.22
C PRO A 202 6.57 -7.10 -21.60
N GLY A 203 5.77 -8.15 -21.79
CA GLY A 203 5.04 -8.39 -23.04
C GLY A 203 3.97 -7.35 -23.37
N LEU A 204 3.60 -6.51 -22.39
CA LEU A 204 2.65 -5.41 -22.53
C LEU A 204 3.30 -4.03 -22.39
N ALA A 205 4.64 -3.95 -22.47
CA ALA A 205 5.36 -2.69 -22.44
C ALA A 205 4.80 -1.73 -23.51
N LEU A 206 4.57 -0.48 -23.12
CA LEU A 206 3.87 0.51 -23.94
C LEU A 206 4.78 1.00 -25.07
N PRO A 207 4.44 0.80 -26.36
CA PRO A 207 5.33 1.16 -27.45
C PRO A 207 5.26 2.66 -27.78
N LEU A 208 6.16 3.42 -27.17
CA LEU A 208 6.29 4.87 -27.40
C LEU A 208 6.63 5.17 -28.87
N ILE A 209 7.42 4.31 -29.52
CA ILE A 209 7.75 4.46 -30.94
C ILE A 209 6.53 4.35 -31.87
N ALA A 210 5.50 3.60 -31.47
CA ALA A 210 4.27 3.45 -32.24
C ALA A 210 3.25 4.58 -31.95
N LEU A 211 3.52 5.43 -30.95
CA LEU A 211 2.66 6.53 -30.49
C LEU A 211 3.24 7.91 -30.85
N GLN A 212 3.83 8.06 -32.03
CA GLN A 212 4.56 9.28 -32.41
C GLN A 212 3.73 10.58 -32.39
N TYR A 213 2.41 10.50 -32.57
CA TYR A 213 1.53 11.67 -32.56
C TYR A 213 0.80 11.87 -31.22
N HIS A 214 1.00 10.97 -30.25
CA HIS A 214 0.37 11.05 -28.94
C HIS A 214 1.42 11.19 -27.85
N GLU A 215 1.19 12.14 -26.96
CA GLU A 215 1.96 12.23 -25.73
C GLU A 215 1.37 11.29 -24.69
N VAL A 216 2.24 10.61 -23.96
CA VAL A 216 1.86 9.83 -22.79
C VAL A 216 2.12 10.69 -21.56
N LYS A 217 1.09 10.92 -20.77
CA LYS A 217 1.14 11.72 -19.55
C LYS A 217 0.71 10.86 -18.37
N ILE A 218 1.43 10.99 -17.26
CA ILE A 218 1.05 10.43 -15.97
C ILE A 218 0.64 11.60 -15.09
N ASN A 219 -0.63 11.64 -14.71
CA ASN A 219 -1.16 12.65 -13.81
C ASN A 219 -1.25 12.04 -12.41
N LEU A 220 -0.62 12.69 -11.43
CA LEU A 220 -0.56 12.24 -10.05
C LEU A 220 -1.22 13.27 -9.15
N ASP A 221 -2.14 12.81 -8.32
CA ASP A 221 -2.75 13.61 -7.26
C ASP A 221 -2.18 13.14 -5.92
N ILE A 222 -1.51 14.05 -5.22
CA ILE A 222 -0.87 13.79 -3.93
C ILE A 222 -1.83 14.21 -2.82
N ARG A 223 -1.99 13.37 -1.79
CA ARG A 223 -2.82 13.69 -0.61
C ARG A 223 -2.27 14.88 0.18
N PRO A 224 -3.12 15.63 0.89
CA PRO A 224 -2.65 16.65 1.83
C PRO A 224 -1.88 16.00 2.98
N ILE A 225 -0.92 16.73 3.55
CA ILE A 225 -0.05 16.24 4.63
C ILE A 225 -0.83 15.83 5.88
N ASP A 226 -1.99 16.44 6.13
CA ASP A 226 -2.89 16.13 7.25
C ASP A 226 -3.41 14.67 7.22
N GLU A 227 -3.46 14.05 6.03
CA GLU A 227 -3.88 12.64 5.85
C GLU A 227 -2.69 11.67 5.84
N CYS A 228 -1.46 12.16 5.97
CA CYS A 228 -0.23 11.35 5.89
C CYS A 228 0.63 11.43 7.16
N LEU A 229 0.61 12.56 7.88
CA LEU A 229 1.42 12.83 9.06
C LEU A 229 0.55 12.91 10.33
N TRP A 230 0.99 12.27 11.40
CA TRP A 230 0.46 12.50 12.74
C TRP A 230 1.54 13.16 13.60
N ALA A 231 1.35 14.43 13.97
CA ALA A 231 2.31 15.21 14.74
C ALA A 231 1.63 16.06 15.84
N VAL A 232 2.03 15.85 17.09
CA VAL A 232 1.45 16.51 18.27
C VAL A 232 2.53 17.07 19.20
N THR A 233 2.16 18.06 20.01
CA THR A 233 3.10 18.72 20.93
C THR A 233 3.17 18.08 22.33
N SER A 234 2.26 17.16 22.64
CA SER A 234 2.20 16.46 23.92
C SER A 234 1.42 15.17 23.77
N LEU A 235 1.90 14.09 24.40
CA LEU A 235 1.17 12.83 24.55
C LEU A 235 0.24 12.80 25.76
N SER A 236 0.38 13.78 26.66
CA SER A 236 -0.44 13.88 27.86
C SER A 236 -1.48 15.00 27.73
N CYS A 237 -2.68 14.75 28.22
CA CYS A 237 -3.75 15.74 28.34
C CYS A 237 -3.67 16.54 29.64
N ASN A 238 -2.51 16.60 30.30
CA ASN A 238 -2.34 17.32 31.56
C ASN A 238 -1.82 18.74 31.28
N SER A 239 -2.46 19.76 31.86
CA SER A 239 -2.14 21.17 31.63
C SER A 239 -1.09 21.73 32.63
N GLY A 240 -0.04 20.96 32.93
CA GLY A 240 1.03 21.36 33.85
C GLY A 240 2.41 20.80 33.47
N SER A 241 3.47 21.54 33.78
CA SER A 241 4.87 21.14 33.54
C SER A 241 5.25 19.90 34.35
N ALA A 242 5.90 18.92 33.70
CA ALA A 242 6.28 17.60 34.25
C ALA A 242 7.01 17.63 35.62
N ALA A 243 7.66 18.74 35.98
CA ALA A 243 8.40 18.87 37.23
C ALA A 243 7.56 18.97 38.53
N GLY A 244 6.22 19.07 38.44
CA GLY A 244 5.32 19.19 39.61
C GLY A 244 4.37 18.01 39.83
N GLN A 245 4.54 16.91 39.09
CA GLN A 245 3.49 15.93 38.82
C GLN A 245 3.15 14.98 39.98
N TYR A 246 3.87 15.06 41.10
CA TYR A 246 3.68 14.20 42.28
C TYR A 246 2.75 14.76 43.36
N LEU A 247 2.17 15.96 43.19
CA LEU A 247 1.31 16.58 44.20
C LEU A 247 -0.06 17.00 43.66
N GLY A 248 -0.96 16.03 43.48
CA GLY A 248 -2.41 16.13 43.74
C GLY A 248 -3.27 17.22 43.07
N ASN A 249 -2.71 18.10 42.24
CA ASN A 249 -3.44 19.20 41.61
C ASN A 249 -3.22 19.17 40.09
N GLN A 250 -3.68 18.08 39.47
CA GLN A 250 -3.66 17.90 38.03
C GLN A 250 -4.81 18.71 37.44
N SER A 251 -4.50 19.86 36.84
CA SER A 251 -5.41 20.46 35.86
C SER A 251 -5.23 19.65 34.57
N GLN A 252 -6.28 18.99 34.11
CA GLN A 252 -6.31 18.31 32.81
C GLN A 252 -6.78 19.35 31.76
N TYR A 253 -6.20 19.36 30.56
CA TYR A 253 -6.82 20.04 29.42
C TYR A 253 -8.26 19.55 29.28
N SER A 254 -9.17 20.44 28.86
CA SER A 254 -10.53 20.01 28.53
C SER A 254 -10.45 18.91 27.47
N VAL A 255 -11.18 17.80 27.67
CA VAL A 255 -11.29 16.71 26.68
C VAL A 255 -11.66 17.33 25.33
N GLY A 256 -10.94 16.94 24.27
CA GLY A 256 -11.13 17.51 22.93
C GLY A 256 -10.31 18.77 22.61
N THR A 257 -9.34 19.16 23.44
CA THR A 257 -8.41 20.25 23.09
C THR A 257 -7.42 19.79 22.00
N PRO A 258 -7.23 20.54 20.90
CA PRO A 258 -6.25 20.19 19.87
C PRO A 258 -4.82 20.41 20.36
N VAL A 259 -3.94 19.42 20.18
CA VAL A 259 -2.51 19.44 20.57
C VAL A 259 -1.59 19.33 19.35
N VAL A 260 -2.01 19.92 18.23
CA VAL A 260 -1.34 19.84 16.93
C VAL A 260 0.04 20.51 16.97
N ALA A 261 1.05 19.88 16.34
CA ALA A 261 2.33 20.50 16.00
C ALA A 261 2.21 21.30 14.69
N THR A 262 1.70 22.53 14.77
CA THR A 262 1.32 23.34 13.60
C THR A 262 2.44 23.61 12.60
N ILE A 263 3.71 23.65 13.03
CA ILE A 263 4.84 23.92 12.13
C ILE A 263 5.21 22.68 11.31
N ALA A 264 5.04 21.47 11.86
CA ALA A 264 5.27 20.22 11.15
C ALA A 264 4.32 20.04 9.96
N TYR A 265 3.06 20.48 10.09
CA TYR A 265 2.07 20.44 9.01
C TYR A 265 2.27 21.50 7.92
N ASN A 266 3.17 22.47 8.12
CA ASN A 266 3.51 23.47 7.10
C ASN A 266 4.72 23.05 6.24
N GLN A 267 5.24 21.83 6.41
CA GLN A 267 6.34 21.33 5.61
C GLN A 267 5.89 20.95 4.20
N SER A 268 6.75 21.24 3.22
CA SER A 268 6.58 20.82 1.83
C SER A 268 7.41 19.57 1.54
N MET A 269 7.02 18.83 0.51
CA MET A 269 7.83 17.72 0.00
C MET A 269 9.19 18.23 -0.52
N VAL A 270 10.28 17.53 -0.22
CA VAL A 270 11.65 18.00 -0.56
C VAL A 270 11.88 17.93 -2.07
N ALA A 271 11.50 16.80 -2.66
CA ALA A 271 11.57 16.52 -4.09
C ALA A 271 10.66 15.34 -4.44
N ALA A 272 10.16 15.32 -5.67
CA ALA A 272 9.56 14.14 -6.27
C ALA A 272 9.89 14.08 -7.76
N SER A 273 10.09 12.87 -8.27
CA SER A 273 10.32 12.60 -9.68
C SER A 273 9.80 11.22 -10.05
N LEU A 274 9.72 10.95 -11.36
CA LEU A 274 9.19 9.70 -11.87
C LEU A 274 10.30 8.96 -12.63
N TYR A 275 10.66 7.76 -12.21
CA TYR A 275 11.60 6.91 -12.92
C TYR A 275 10.84 5.99 -13.86
N VAL A 276 11.24 5.98 -15.14
CA VAL A 276 10.65 5.14 -16.17
C VAL A 276 11.73 4.24 -16.74
N ASP A 277 11.48 2.93 -16.72
CA ASP A 277 12.33 1.96 -17.40
C ASP A 277 12.01 1.94 -18.90
N TYR A 278 12.97 2.39 -19.70
CA TYR A 278 12.89 2.35 -21.15
C TYR A 278 13.51 1.07 -21.69
N VAL A 279 12.85 0.47 -22.67
CA VAL A 279 13.38 -0.66 -23.43
C VAL A 279 13.83 -0.17 -24.81
N PHE A 280 15.09 -0.45 -25.15
CA PHE A 280 15.70 -0.15 -26.44
C PHE A 280 15.69 -1.41 -27.29
N LEU A 281 15.12 -1.31 -28.50
CA LEU A 281 15.00 -2.43 -29.43
C LEU A 281 16.05 -2.33 -30.53
N ASP A 282 16.46 -3.48 -31.07
CA ASP A 282 17.29 -3.50 -32.27
C ASP A 282 16.54 -2.92 -33.49
N THR A 283 17.29 -2.44 -34.48
CA THR A 283 16.81 -1.65 -35.62
C THR A 283 15.67 -2.34 -36.38
N ASP A 284 15.75 -3.65 -36.56
CA ASP A 284 14.74 -4.40 -37.31
C ASP A 284 13.43 -4.57 -36.54
N GLU A 285 13.52 -4.87 -35.25
CA GLU A 285 12.33 -4.98 -34.38
C GLU A 285 11.70 -3.60 -34.18
N ARG A 286 12.51 -2.58 -33.91
CA ARG A 286 12.12 -1.18 -33.83
C ARG A 286 11.32 -0.73 -35.06
N ARG A 287 11.78 -1.05 -36.28
CA ARG A 287 11.05 -0.75 -37.52
C ARG A 287 9.72 -1.48 -37.60
N ARG A 288 9.65 -2.75 -37.20
CA ARG A 288 8.40 -3.52 -37.16
C ARG A 288 7.41 -2.93 -36.17
N PHE A 289 7.85 -2.49 -35.00
CA PHE A 289 7.00 -1.83 -34.01
C PHE A 289 6.44 -0.50 -34.52
N ALA A 290 7.22 0.28 -35.27
CA ALA A 290 6.75 1.54 -35.83
C ALA A 290 5.75 1.38 -37.00
N GLN A 291 5.90 0.34 -37.82
CA GLN A 291 5.13 0.15 -39.05
C GLN A 291 3.85 -0.68 -38.86
N ASN A 292 3.92 -1.72 -38.03
CA ASN A 292 2.80 -2.65 -37.90
C ASN A 292 1.75 -2.15 -36.89
N PRO A 293 0.47 -2.44 -37.14
CA PRO A 293 -0.58 -2.20 -36.15
C PRO A 293 -0.43 -3.19 -34.98
N HIS A 294 -0.60 -2.70 -33.75
CA HIS A 294 -0.56 -3.51 -32.53
C HIS A 294 -1.91 -3.53 -31.83
N GLU A 295 -2.26 -4.68 -31.26
CA GLU A 295 -3.41 -4.84 -30.37
C GLU A 295 -2.94 -5.43 -29.05
N TYR A 296 -3.13 -4.71 -27.96
CA TYR A 296 -2.81 -5.16 -26.62
C TYR A 296 -4.09 -5.44 -25.85
N LEU A 297 -4.19 -6.63 -25.26
CA LEU A 297 -5.19 -6.92 -24.24
C LEU A 297 -4.69 -6.37 -22.91
N ILE A 298 -5.27 -5.26 -22.47
CA ILE A 298 -4.88 -4.54 -21.26
C ILE A 298 -5.89 -4.81 -20.13
N SER A 299 -5.44 -4.63 -18.90
CA SER A 299 -6.30 -4.57 -17.71
C SER A 299 -6.52 -3.11 -17.30
N GLN A 300 -7.73 -2.80 -16.87
CA GLN A 300 -8.11 -1.50 -16.31
C GLN A 300 -8.76 -1.69 -14.95
N LEU A 301 -8.64 -0.68 -14.10
CA LEU A 301 -9.35 -0.61 -12.83
C LEU A 301 -10.63 0.21 -12.99
N GLN A 302 -11.74 -0.32 -12.50
CA GLN A 302 -12.99 0.42 -12.33
C GLN A 302 -13.31 0.59 -10.86
N PHE A 303 -13.65 1.84 -10.52
CA PHE A 303 -14.07 2.24 -9.19
C PHE A 303 -15.18 3.29 -9.35
N THR A 304 -16.34 3.05 -8.71
CA THR A 304 -17.52 3.92 -8.83
C THR A 304 -17.58 5.02 -7.77
N GLY A 305 -16.62 5.07 -6.84
CA GLY A 305 -16.62 5.96 -5.69
C GLY A 305 -17.00 5.25 -4.38
N ASP A 306 -16.85 5.97 -3.28
CA ASP A 306 -17.22 5.52 -1.94
C ASP A 306 -18.75 5.54 -1.77
N GLU A 307 -19.32 4.44 -1.29
CA GLU A 307 -20.74 4.35 -0.95
C GLU A 307 -20.90 4.39 0.58
N SER A 308 -21.51 5.45 1.11
CA SER A 308 -21.73 5.60 2.55
C SER A 308 -22.87 4.70 3.02
N VAL A 309 -22.63 3.96 4.10
CA VAL A 309 -23.57 3.04 4.73
C VAL A 309 -23.72 3.35 6.22
N GLY A 310 -24.96 3.32 6.70
CA GLY A 310 -25.31 3.52 8.12
C GLY A 310 -26.36 2.54 8.61
N SER A 311 -26.62 1.48 7.84
CA SER A 311 -27.56 0.41 8.19
C SER A 311 -26.85 -0.93 8.10
N SER A 312 -27.30 -1.92 8.87
CA SER A 312 -26.69 -3.25 8.86
C SER A 312 -26.92 -4.01 7.55
N SER A 313 -28.01 -3.75 6.81
CA SER A 313 -28.26 -4.38 5.51
C SER A 313 -28.29 -3.34 4.40
N ASN A 314 -27.38 -3.47 3.43
CA ASN A 314 -27.23 -2.53 2.32
C ASN A 314 -27.27 -3.26 0.97
N LYS A 315 -27.89 -2.62 -0.02
CA LYS A 315 -27.90 -3.08 -1.41
C LYS A 315 -27.17 -2.06 -2.28
N ILE A 316 -25.98 -2.43 -2.73
CA ILE A 316 -25.11 -1.56 -3.52
C ILE A 316 -25.27 -1.93 -4.99
N LYS A 317 -25.60 -0.94 -5.82
CA LYS A 317 -25.72 -1.14 -7.27
C LYS A 317 -24.34 -0.99 -7.91
N LEU A 318 -23.90 -2.03 -8.62
CA LEU A 318 -22.63 -2.05 -9.32
C LEU A 318 -22.82 -1.54 -10.75
N ASN A 319 -22.17 -0.42 -11.09
CA ASN A 319 -22.23 0.19 -12.43
C ASN A 319 -20.93 -0.05 -13.21
N PHE A 320 -20.46 -1.30 -13.22
CA PHE A 320 -19.27 -1.69 -13.99
C PHE A 320 -19.58 -1.99 -15.45
N ASN A 321 -18.55 -1.95 -16.28
CA ASN A 321 -18.60 -2.27 -17.70
C ASN A 321 -17.48 -3.26 -18.08
N HIS A 322 -17.49 -3.72 -19.33
CA HIS A 322 -16.50 -4.61 -19.90
C HIS A 322 -16.47 -6.02 -19.27
N PRO A 323 -15.66 -6.95 -19.80
CA PRO A 323 -15.42 -8.25 -19.17
C PRO A 323 -14.58 -8.07 -17.90
N VAL A 324 -15.23 -8.19 -16.75
CA VAL A 324 -14.65 -8.11 -15.40
C VAL A 324 -14.06 -9.46 -15.01
N LYS A 325 -12.84 -9.45 -14.47
CA LYS A 325 -12.09 -10.62 -13.98
C LYS A 325 -12.51 -10.97 -12.55
N GLU A 326 -12.58 -9.97 -11.68
CA GLU A 326 -12.90 -10.13 -10.27
C GLU A 326 -13.54 -8.86 -9.70
N LEU A 327 -14.22 -9.02 -8.57
CA LEU A 327 -14.68 -7.94 -7.72
C LEU A 327 -13.92 -8.01 -6.40
N ILE A 328 -13.42 -6.87 -5.94
CA ILE A 328 -12.76 -6.72 -4.65
C ILE A 328 -13.47 -5.61 -3.91
N TRP A 329 -13.84 -5.82 -2.65
CA TRP A 329 -14.48 -4.79 -1.86
C TRP A 329 -13.98 -4.76 -0.43
N VAL A 330 -13.99 -3.56 0.13
CA VAL A 330 -13.64 -3.27 1.52
C VAL A 330 -14.73 -2.41 2.13
N VAL A 331 -14.90 -2.55 3.44
CA VAL A 331 -15.79 -1.70 4.24
C VAL A 331 -14.91 -1.03 5.28
N GLN A 332 -14.84 0.30 5.22
CA GLN A 332 -14.01 1.09 6.10
C GLN A 332 -14.90 1.88 7.07
N PRO A 333 -14.85 1.60 8.38
CA PRO A 333 -15.52 2.42 9.38
C PRO A 333 -14.97 3.85 9.35
N ASP A 334 -15.85 4.86 9.39
CA ASP A 334 -15.42 6.27 9.39
C ASP A 334 -14.61 6.62 10.65
N GLN A 335 -14.83 5.90 11.76
CA GLN A 335 -14.08 6.07 13.00
C GLN A 335 -12.60 5.70 12.91
N ASN A 336 -12.21 4.85 11.96
CA ASN A 336 -10.81 4.48 11.77
C ASN A 336 -10.04 5.59 11.03
N VAL A 337 -10.75 6.45 10.30
CA VAL A 337 -10.17 7.42 9.34
C VAL A 337 -10.61 8.86 9.67
N ASP A 338 -10.92 9.13 10.93
CA ASP A 338 -11.21 10.49 11.40
C ASP A 338 -9.92 11.23 11.77
N TYR A 339 -9.24 11.78 10.76
CA TYR A 339 -7.98 12.50 10.91
C TYR A 339 -8.07 13.66 11.92
N CYS A 340 -9.21 14.35 11.98
CA CYS A 340 -9.40 15.48 12.88
C CYS A 340 -9.42 15.04 14.35
N SER A 341 -10.14 13.96 14.69
CA SER A 341 -10.18 13.48 16.07
C SER A 341 -8.86 12.86 16.52
N SER A 342 -8.02 12.40 15.59
CA SER A 342 -6.67 11.90 15.92
C SER A 342 -5.75 12.93 16.57
N LEU A 343 -6.05 14.23 16.42
CA LEU A 343 -5.29 15.35 16.96
C LEU A 343 -5.89 15.93 18.25
N LEU A 344 -7.05 15.43 18.65
CA LEU A 344 -7.75 15.88 19.84
C LEU A 344 -7.31 15.06 21.05
N CYS A 345 -6.95 15.74 22.12
CA CYS A 345 -6.50 15.08 23.33
C CYS A 345 -7.59 14.16 23.90
N ASP A 346 -7.19 12.96 24.32
CA ASP A 346 -8.01 11.91 24.94
C ASP A 346 -9.01 11.20 23.98
N ALA A 347 -9.01 11.57 22.69
CA ALA A 347 -9.73 10.83 21.65
C ALA A 347 -9.14 9.42 21.45
N THR A 348 -9.94 8.49 20.92
CA THR A 348 -9.51 7.11 20.69
C THR A 348 -8.34 7.05 19.71
N LEU A 349 -8.44 7.74 18.57
CA LEU A 349 -7.37 7.80 17.56
C LEU A 349 -6.11 8.48 18.08
N PHE A 350 -6.22 9.45 18.99
CA PHE A 350 -5.05 10.05 19.64
C PHE A 350 -4.29 9.02 20.51
N LYS A 351 -5.00 8.15 21.23
CA LYS A 351 -4.39 7.10 22.07
C LYS A 351 -3.69 6.02 21.28
N VAL A 352 -4.16 5.74 20.07
CA VAL A 352 -3.51 4.80 19.12
C VAL A 352 -2.56 5.50 18.15
N LEU A 353 -2.19 6.76 18.46
CA LEU A 353 -1.17 7.53 17.76
C LEU A 353 -1.53 7.89 16.31
N GLY A 354 -2.80 8.03 15.95
CA GLY A 354 -3.21 8.50 14.63
C GLY A 354 -4.37 7.74 14.01
N ALA A 355 -4.82 8.20 12.84
CA ALA A 355 -5.78 7.49 12.01
C ALA A 355 -5.18 6.23 11.37
N GLN A 356 -6.02 5.27 11.01
CA GLN A 356 -5.63 3.96 10.45
C GLN A 356 -6.23 3.80 9.05
N PRO A 357 -5.64 4.42 8.01
CA PRO A 357 -6.22 4.48 6.67
C PRO A 357 -6.33 3.13 5.96
N PHE A 358 -5.52 2.14 6.36
CA PHE A 358 -5.52 0.80 5.77
C PHE A 358 -6.17 -0.27 6.66
N ASN A 359 -6.75 0.14 7.79
CA ASN A 359 -7.52 -0.77 8.63
C ASN A 359 -8.97 -0.87 8.12
N TYR A 360 -9.27 -2.01 7.48
CA TYR A 360 -10.59 -2.36 6.93
C TYR A 360 -11.41 -3.26 7.87
N THR A 361 -11.02 -3.38 9.15
CA THR A 361 -11.73 -4.18 10.15
C THR A 361 -12.74 -3.36 10.95
N ASP A 362 -13.61 -4.03 11.71
CA ASP A 362 -14.65 -3.39 12.51
C ASP A 362 -14.19 -2.85 13.89
N ALA A 363 -12.89 -2.96 14.19
CA ALA A 363 -12.27 -2.39 15.38
C ALA A 363 -10.97 -1.64 15.05
N ILE A 364 -10.60 -0.72 15.94
CA ILE A 364 -9.34 0.03 15.86
C ILE A 364 -8.18 -0.90 16.28
N ASP A 365 -7.02 -0.78 15.63
CA ASP A 365 -5.80 -1.45 16.10
C ASP A 365 -5.42 -0.95 17.48
N ALA A 366 -5.41 -1.87 18.45
CA ALA A 366 -4.95 -1.56 19.79
C ALA A 366 -3.42 -1.57 19.90
N LEU A 367 -2.70 -2.13 18.92
CA LEU A 367 -1.24 -2.18 18.94
C LEU A 367 -0.67 -0.79 18.62
N PRO A 368 0.04 -0.14 19.55
CA PRO A 368 0.57 1.19 19.32
C PRO A 368 1.87 1.11 18.49
N ASN A 369 2.01 2.00 17.50
CA ASN A 369 3.24 2.18 16.74
C ASN A 369 4.26 3.03 17.54
N ALA A 370 4.68 2.50 18.69
CA ALA A 370 5.63 3.15 19.58
C ALA A 370 6.56 2.14 20.23
N ILE A 371 7.86 2.46 20.24
CA ILE A 371 8.90 1.62 20.85
C ILE A 371 8.70 1.55 22.39
N HIS A 372 8.09 2.60 22.96
CA HIS A 372 7.60 2.68 24.35
C HIS A 372 6.67 1.54 24.78
N ALA A 373 6.03 0.84 23.83
CA ALA A 373 5.15 -0.28 24.15
C ALA A 373 5.89 -1.59 24.43
N PHE A 374 7.16 -1.69 24.01
CA PHE A 374 7.94 -2.93 24.05
C PHE A 374 9.18 -2.86 24.95
N GLY A 375 9.52 -1.67 25.46
CA GLY A 375 10.62 -1.43 26.39
C GLY A 375 10.22 -0.43 27.46
N GLY A 376 10.82 -0.51 28.64
CA GLY A 376 10.60 0.46 29.70
C GLY A 376 11.48 1.68 29.46
N PRO A 377 11.30 2.76 30.24
CA PRO A 377 12.05 3.98 30.03
C PRO A 377 13.56 3.73 30.11
N GLN A 378 14.01 2.84 31.01
CA GLN A 378 15.42 2.52 31.23
C GLN A 378 16.07 1.76 30.06
N GLU A 379 15.28 0.97 29.33
CA GLU A 379 15.76 0.16 28.20
C GLU A 379 15.65 0.93 26.87
N LEU A 380 14.94 2.06 26.87
CA LEU A 380 14.87 3.00 25.76
C LEU A 380 15.88 4.14 25.92
N LYS A 381 16.09 4.61 27.18
CA LYS A 381 17.08 5.60 27.59
C LYS A 381 17.21 5.75 29.11
N GLY A 382 18.45 5.82 29.61
CA GLY A 382 18.76 6.22 30.98
C GLY A 382 18.27 7.64 31.33
N VAL A 383 17.58 7.77 32.45
CA VAL A 383 17.07 9.06 33.01
C VAL A 383 18.20 9.97 33.57
N GLY A 384 19.47 9.72 33.23
CA GLY A 384 20.61 10.49 33.71
C GLY A 384 21.67 10.67 32.64
N GLY A 385 22.16 11.90 32.47
CA GLY A 385 23.22 12.25 31.51
C GLY A 385 24.61 11.68 31.85
N ASP A 386 24.69 10.51 32.46
CA ASP A 386 25.93 9.85 32.91
C ASP A 386 26.33 8.65 32.03
N GLY A 387 25.82 8.54 30.79
CA GLY A 387 26.24 7.50 29.84
C GLY A 387 25.97 6.07 30.29
N GLN A 388 25.03 5.89 31.23
CA GLN A 388 24.56 4.58 31.68
C GLN A 388 23.12 4.40 31.17
N ASN A 389 22.87 3.29 30.45
CA ASN A 389 21.58 2.90 29.84
C ASN A 389 21.23 3.61 28.51
N GLU A 390 22.18 3.80 27.59
CA GLU A 390 21.86 4.20 26.21
C GLU A 390 21.32 3.00 25.42
N PHE A 391 20.42 3.20 24.44
CA PHE A 391 19.92 2.09 23.60
C PHE A 391 21.02 1.47 22.72
N ILE A 392 22.02 2.27 22.36
CA ILE A 392 23.27 1.84 21.73
C ILE A 392 24.41 2.55 22.46
N ASP A 393 25.40 1.79 22.90
CA ASP A 393 26.56 2.30 23.61
C ASP A 393 27.55 3.02 22.67
N ALA A 394 28.54 3.70 23.27
CA ALA A 394 29.61 4.37 22.51
C ALA A 394 30.49 3.42 21.66
N ARG A 395 30.39 2.09 21.87
CA ARG A 395 31.09 1.07 21.07
C ARG A 395 30.25 0.63 19.87
N GLY A 396 29.01 1.09 19.76
CA GLY A 396 28.08 0.75 18.70
C GLY A 396 27.36 -0.59 18.88
N LEU A 397 27.28 -1.09 20.12
CA LEU A 397 26.57 -2.30 20.51
C LEU A 397 25.35 -1.94 21.36
N PHE A 398 24.40 -2.87 21.49
CA PHE A 398 23.36 -2.78 22.51
C PHE A 398 24.00 -2.72 23.89
N GLU A 399 23.53 -1.83 24.75
CA GLU A 399 24.01 -1.67 26.12
C GLU A 399 23.60 -2.89 26.97
N ASP A 400 22.39 -3.41 26.77
CA ASP A 400 21.92 -4.66 27.37
C ASP A 400 21.42 -5.71 26.34
N ALA A 401 22.38 -6.34 25.67
CA ALA A 401 22.06 -7.42 24.74
C ALA A 401 21.48 -8.70 25.40
N GLY A 402 21.47 -8.81 26.73
CA GLY A 402 21.13 -10.03 27.46
C GLY A 402 19.69 -10.03 27.99
N ALA A 403 18.96 -11.13 27.78
CA ALA A 403 17.69 -11.32 28.48
C ALA A 403 17.95 -11.59 29.96
N LEU A 404 17.33 -10.81 30.85
CA LEU A 404 17.41 -10.97 32.30
C LEU A 404 16.19 -11.72 32.83
N ASP A 405 16.41 -12.62 33.79
CA ASP A 405 15.31 -13.29 34.49
C ASP A 405 14.60 -12.29 35.41
N ALA A 406 13.29 -12.18 35.25
CA ALA A 406 12.45 -11.49 36.21
C ALA A 406 12.33 -12.35 37.49
N SER A 407 12.99 -11.96 38.58
CA SER A 407 12.85 -12.63 39.88
C SER A 407 11.55 -12.20 40.57
N VAL A 408 10.40 -12.61 40.00
CA VAL A 408 9.09 -12.33 40.58
C VAL A 408 8.80 -13.32 41.70
N SER A 409 8.88 -12.87 42.94
CA SER A 409 8.30 -13.60 44.08
C SER A 409 6.77 -13.55 44.00
N GLY A 410 6.19 -14.52 43.30
CA GLY A 410 4.76 -14.86 43.38
C GLY A 410 3.92 -14.35 42.21
N TYR A 411 3.64 -15.24 41.26
CA TYR A 411 2.69 -14.98 40.17
C TYR A 411 1.22 -15.24 40.61
N TRP A 412 0.96 -15.97 41.71
CA TRP A 412 -0.40 -16.39 42.14
C TRP A 412 -0.54 -16.71 43.64
N THR A 413 -0.08 -15.86 44.57
CA THR A 413 -0.40 -16.07 46.00
C THR A 413 -0.92 -14.80 46.65
N GLY A 414 -2.22 -14.80 46.95
CA GLY A 414 -2.82 -13.82 47.86
C GLY A 414 -2.08 -13.77 49.19
N GLY A 415 -1.98 -12.57 49.76
CA GLY A 415 -1.60 -12.41 51.15
C GLY A 415 -2.51 -13.25 52.06
N ALA A 416 -1.94 -13.74 53.16
CA ALA A 416 -2.36 -14.94 53.89
C ALA A 416 -3.82 -15.05 54.33
N TYR A 417 -4.65 -13.99 54.25
CA TYR A 417 -6.05 -14.08 54.64
C TYR A 417 -6.95 -13.29 53.69
N SER A 418 -7.41 -13.97 52.64
CA SER A 418 -8.58 -13.66 51.80
C SER A 418 -8.41 -12.55 50.75
N ASN A 419 -8.21 -12.97 49.49
CA ASN A 419 -8.65 -12.22 48.32
C ASN A 419 -8.82 -13.16 47.11
N TYR A 420 -10.04 -13.33 46.58
CA TYR A 420 -10.30 -14.22 45.44
C TYR A 420 -10.30 -13.50 44.08
N TYR A 421 -10.56 -12.19 43.98
CA TYR A 421 -10.40 -11.38 42.73
C TYR A 421 -10.43 -9.84 42.97
N ASN A 422 -9.67 -9.28 43.91
CA ASN A 422 -9.58 -7.82 44.09
C ASN A 422 -8.17 -7.31 43.80
N GLN A 423 -7.94 -7.01 42.52
CA GLN A 423 -6.67 -6.56 41.96
C GLN A 423 -6.44 -5.06 42.22
N SER A 424 -5.31 -4.74 42.84
CA SER A 424 -4.60 -3.49 42.60
C SER A 424 -3.11 -3.78 42.47
N ASN A 425 -2.61 -3.54 41.26
CA ASN A 425 -1.21 -3.36 40.83
C ASN A 425 -0.28 -4.56 40.75
N PHE A 426 0.15 -4.81 39.51
CA PHE A 426 1.50 -5.27 39.18
C PHE A 426 2.52 -4.34 39.87
N SER A 427 3.24 -4.91 40.83
CA SER A 427 4.14 -4.37 41.87
C SER A 427 3.63 -3.26 42.80
N GLY A 428 3.73 -3.56 44.09
CA GLY A 428 4.19 -2.59 45.09
C GLY A 428 5.67 -2.87 45.42
N PRO A 429 6.31 -2.03 46.24
CA PRO A 429 7.65 -2.31 46.77
C PRO A 429 7.70 -3.69 47.44
N ASN A 430 8.85 -4.37 47.42
CA ASN A 430 9.06 -5.62 48.13
C ASN A 430 8.57 -5.46 49.59
N VAL A 431 7.56 -6.23 50.01
CA VAL A 431 7.02 -6.08 51.37
C VAL A 431 7.81 -7.01 52.28
N LEU A 432 8.34 -6.47 53.37
CA LEU A 432 8.99 -7.27 54.42
C LEU A 432 8.03 -8.33 54.98
N PRO A 433 8.52 -9.51 55.37
CA PRO A 433 7.71 -10.44 56.16
C PRO A 433 7.10 -9.74 57.38
N PRO A 434 5.88 -10.10 57.81
CA PRO A 434 5.24 -9.41 58.93
C PRO A 434 6.10 -9.47 60.19
N GLY A 435 6.48 -8.29 60.72
CA GLY A 435 7.22 -8.17 61.97
C GLY A 435 8.75 -8.16 61.86
N VAL A 436 9.33 -8.15 60.66
CA VAL A 436 10.76 -7.81 60.46
C VAL A 436 10.90 -6.38 59.95
N SER A 437 11.85 -5.63 60.50
CA SER A 437 12.20 -4.29 60.01
C SER A 437 13.20 -4.37 58.85
N GLU A 438 13.32 -3.31 58.05
CA GLU A 438 14.31 -3.23 56.95
C GLU A 438 15.73 -3.47 57.46
N ALA A 439 16.03 -3.00 58.67
CA ALA A 439 17.31 -3.20 59.33
C ALA A 439 17.56 -4.67 59.72
N ASP A 440 16.53 -5.40 60.14
CA ASP A 440 16.65 -6.82 60.50
C ASP A 440 16.87 -7.69 59.26
N TYR A 441 16.19 -7.36 58.15
CA TYR A 441 16.38 -8.05 56.88
C TYR A 441 17.77 -7.78 56.28
N ALA A 442 18.24 -6.53 56.37
CA ALA A 442 19.59 -6.13 55.99
C ALA A 442 20.67 -6.94 56.73
N ALA A 443 20.51 -7.10 58.05
CA ALA A 443 21.44 -7.84 58.88
C ALA A 443 21.45 -9.35 58.57
N LEU A 444 20.29 -9.92 58.23
CA LEU A 444 20.16 -11.34 57.87
C LEU A 444 20.86 -11.69 56.54
N GLN A 445 20.86 -10.75 55.58
CA GLN A 445 21.48 -10.92 54.27
C GLN A 445 22.90 -10.34 54.19
N GLY A 446 23.39 -9.67 55.24
CA GLY A 446 24.68 -8.98 55.25
C GLY A 446 24.73 -7.76 54.32
N TRP A 447 23.58 -7.14 54.04
CA TRP A 447 23.46 -6.02 53.13
C TRP A 447 23.67 -4.67 53.83
N THR A 448 24.27 -3.73 53.11
CA THR A 448 24.40 -2.33 53.56
C THR A 448 23.06 -1.59 53.44
N ALA A 449 22.88 -0.52 54.21
CA ALA A 449 21.67 0.31 54.16
C ALA A 449 21.35 0.86 52.74
N ALA A 450 22.39 1.11 51.93
CA ALA A 450 22.24 1.54 50.54
C ALA A 450 21.66 0.44 49.63
N GLN A 451 22.08 -0.82 49.83
CA GLN A 451 21.57 -1.97 49.08
C GLN A 451 20.12 -2.29 49.45
N VAL A 452 19.77 -2.10 50.72
CA VAL A 452 18.39 -2.27 51.23
C VAL A 452 17.46 -1.21 50.63
N SER A 453 17.92 0.05 50.60
CA SER A 453 17.19 1.15 49.94
C SER A 453 17.03 0.93 48.43
N GLN A 454 17.99 0.31 47.75
CA GLN A 454 17.86 -0.06 46.34
C GLN A 454 16.86 -1.22 46.15
N TYR A 455 16.89 -2.23 47.00
CA TYR A 455 16.02 -3.42 46.87
C TYR A 455 14.54 -3.17 47.21
N PHE A 456 14.27 -2.29 48.19
CA PHE A 456 12.91 -1.92 48.60
C PHE A 456 12.40 -0.63 47.93
N GLY A 457 13.29 0.22 47.42
CA GLY A 457 12.96 1.44 46.68
C GLY A 457 12.81 1.25 45.17
N GLN A 458 13.25 0.11 44.62
CA GLN A 458 12.97 -0.26 43.24
C GLN A 458 11.56 -0.86 43.14
N THR A 459 10.57 -0.03 42.83
CA THR A 459 9.36 -0.55 42.18
C THR A 459 9.76 -1.12 40.82
N HIS A 460 9.16 -2.23 40.37
CA HIS A 460 9.39 -2.76 39.02
C HIS A 460 9.00 -1.77 37.91
N ASN A 461 8.40 -0.63 38.27
CA ASN A 461 8.02 0.46 37.37
C ASN A 461 9.21 1.25 36.83
N ASN A 462 10.43 0.90 37.24
CA ASN A 462 11.61 1.55 36.70
C ASN A 462 12.03 0.91 35.37
N GLY A 463 12.00 -0.42 35.16
CA GLY A 463 12.46 -1.00 33.89
C GLY A 463 11.54 -2.09 33.36
N SER A 464 11.54 -2.28 32.04
CA SER A 464 11.05 -3.51 31.44
C SER A 464 12.09 -4.60 31.63
N THR A 465 11.68 -5.81 32.02
CA THR A 465 12.60 -6.96 32.04
C THR A 465 13.00 -7.44 30.64
N VAL A 466 12.56 -6.73 29.61
CA VAL A 466 12.97 -6.91 28.21
C VAL A 466 14.19 -6.02 27.97
N SER A 467 15.29 -6.63 27.57
CA SER A 467 16.53 -5.94 27.24
C SER A 467 16.37 -5.02 26.02
N ASP A 468 17.28 -4.06 25.79
CA ASP A 468 17.21 -3.12 24.64
C ASP A 468 17.18 -3.85 23.28
N ALA A 469 17.96 -4.93 23.14
CA ALA A 469 17.97 -5.83 21.99
C ALA A 469 16.63 -6.58 21.86
N GLY A 470 16.04 -7.00 22.99
CA GLY A 470 14.70 -7.58 23.02
C GLY A 470 13.63 -6.59 22.56
N THR A 471 13.69 -5.35 23.03
CA THR A 471 12.80 -4.27 22.63
C THR A 471 12.91 -3.97 21.14
N PHE A 472 14.13 -3.93 20.58
CA PHE A 472 14.34 -3.81 19.13
C PHE A 472 13.65 -4.93 18.35
N VAL A 473 13.88 -6.19 18.75
CA VAL A 473 13.31 -7.36 18.06
C VAL A 473 11.79 -7.37 18.13
N LEU A 474 11.19 -7.04 19.29
CA LEU A 474 9.74 -6.96 19.44
C LEU A 474 9.15 -5.82 18.59
N THR A 475 9.83 -4.68 18.56
CA THR A 475 9.43 -3.52 17.74
C THR A 475 9.46 -3.88 16.25
N GLU A 476 10.56 -4.46 15.76
CA GLU A 476 10.65 -4.88 14.35
C GLU A 476 9.63 -5.97 13.99
N ALA A 477 9.37 -6.92 14.90
CA ALA A 477 8.35 -7.95 14.68
C ALA A 477 6.94 -7.37 14.65
N SER A 478 6.68 -6.28 15.40
CA SER A 478 5.36 -5.65 15.48
C SER A 478 4.91 -4.98 14.18
N LEU A 479 5.83 -4.69 13.24
CA LEU A 479 5.47 -4.12 11.93
C LEU A 479 4.54 -5.01 11.09
N ASP A 480 4.62 -6.33 11.27
CA ASP A 480 3.80 -7.32 10.55
C ASP A 480 2.63 -7.84 11.41
N MET A 481 2.45 -7.32 12.63
CA MET A 481 1.43 -7.78 13.57
C MET A 481 0.38 -6.70 13.80
N HIS A 482 -0.87 -7.12 13.89
CA HIS A 482 -2.00 -6.22 14.14
C HIS A 482 -2.94 -6.80 15.19
N CYS A 483 -3.48 -5.95 16.07
CA CYS A 483 -4.54 -6.29 17.01
C CYS A 483 -5.86 -5.66 16.53
N TRP A 484 -6.29 -6.08 15.33
CA TRP A 484 -7.47 -5.57 14.63
C TRP A 484 -8.77 -6.30 15.00
N GLY A 485 -9.87 -5.76 14.49
CA GLY A 485 -11.20 -6.36 14.59
C GLY A 485 -11.41 -7.53 13.62
N GLN A 486 -12.67 -7.89 13.45
CA GLN A 486 -13.09 -8.89 12.46
C GLN A 486 -13.49 -8.21 11.15
N ASN A 487 -13.75 -9.01 10.11
CA ASN A 487 -14.29 -8.50 8.87
C ASN A 487 -15.67 -7.84 9.10
N PRO A 488 -15.84 -6.55 8.73
CA PRO A 488 -17.12 -5.84 8.85
C PRO A 488 -18.26 -6.51 8.10
N VAL A 489 -17.95 -7.23 7.01
CA VAL A 489 -18.93 -7.95 6.20
C VAL A 489 -19.22 -9.29 6.86
N VAL A 490 -20.38 -9.39 7.50
CA VAL A 490 -20.83 -10.65 8.11
C VAL A 490 -21.21 -11.62 7.00
N VAL A 491 -21.99 -11.14 6.03
CA VAL A 491 -22.51 -11.95 4.94
C VAL A 491 -22.65 -11.11 3.66
N ALA A 492 -22.36 -11.72 2.50
CA ALA A 492 -22.51 -11.10 1.19
C ALA A 492 -23.19 -12.01 0.17
N LYS A 493 -23.92 -11.39 -0.77
CA LYS A 493 -24.47 -12.04 -1.97
C LYS A 493 -24.48 -11.13 -3.18
N LEU A 494 -24.24 -11.71 -4.35
CA LEU A 494 -24.28 -11.00 -5.64
C LEU A 494 -25.53 -11.42 -6.42
N GLN A 495 -26.30 -10.44 -6.87
CA GLN A 495 -27.44 -10.66 -7.76
C GLN A 495 -27.20 -10.02 -9.12
N LEU A 496 -27.52 -10.75 -10.18
CA LEU A 496 -27.44 -10.29 -11.57
C LEU A 496 -28.85 -10.40 -12.18
N ASN A 497 -29.40 -9.28 -12.63
CA ASN A 497 -30.77 -9.15 -13.16
C ASN A 497 -31.84 -9.73 -12.22
N GLY A 498 -31.65 -9.55 -10.91
CA GLY A 498 -32.57 -10.03 -9.86
C GLY A 498 -32.44 -11.51 -9.50
N GLN A 499 -31.53 -12.26 -10.11
CA GLN A 499 -31.23 -13.65 -9.78
C GLN A 499 -29.92 -13.76 -9.00
N ASP A 500 -29.88 -14.66 -8.02
CA ASP A 500 -28.68 -14.90 -7.20
C ASP A 500 -27.60 -15.59 -8.04
N ARG A 501 -26.44 -14.93 -8.20
CA ARG A 501 -25.27 -15.51 -8.88
C ARG A 501 -24.60 -16.57 -8.02
N PHE A 502 -24.63 -16.39 -6.71
CA PHE A 502 -24.22 -17.37 -5.72
C PHE A 502 -25.11 -17.25 -4.49
N SER A 503 -25.31 -18.37 -3.79
CA SER A 503 -25.99 -18.38 -2.49
C SER A 503 -25.25 -17.50 -1.51
N GLU A 504 -25.98 -16.86 -0.61
CA GLU A 504 -25.42 -16.06 0.48
C GLU A 504 -24.31 -16.80 1.27
N ARG A 505 -23.19 -16.12 1.50
CA ARG A 505 -22.00 -16.67 2.19
C ARG A 505 -21.43 -15.67 3.18
N GLU A 506 -20.77 -16.19 4.20
CA GLU A 506 -20.07 -15.41 5.22
C GLU A 506 -18.90 -14.60 4.65
N GLY A 507 -18.56 -13.46 5.26
CA GLY A 507 -17.42 -12.63 4.87
C GLY A 507 -16.09 -13.37 4.89
N SER A 508 -15.90 -14.27 5.85
CA SER A 508 -14.71 -15.14 5.98
C SER A 508 -14.45 -15.97 4.71
N TYR A 509 -15.49 -16.35 3.97
CA TYR A 509 -15.34 -17.04 2.68
C TYR A 509 -14.64 -16.16 1.63
N PHE A 510 -14.99 -14.87 1.58
CA PHE A 510 -14.41 -13.92 0.63
C PHE A 510 -13.05 -13.38 1.09
N SER A 511 -12.78 -13.38 2.40
CA SER A 511 -11.48 -13.01 3.00
C SER A 511 -10.43 -14.11 2.82
N TRP A 512 -10.77 -15.37 3.12
CA TRP A 512 -9.75 -16.44 3.19
C TRP A 512 -9.86 -17.46 2.06
N VAL A 513 -11.07 -17.97 1.78
CA VAL A 513 -11.23 -19.11 0.86
C VAL A 513 -11.05 -18.69 -0.60
N GLN A 514 -11.60 -17.54 -0.99
CA GLN A 514 -11.44 -17.02 -2.34
C GLN A 514 -9.97 -16.67 -2.64
N PRO A 515 -9.27 -15.85 -1.85
CA PRO A 515 -7.85 -15.58 -2.08
C PRO A 515 -6.98 -16.83 -2.06
N TYR A 516 -7.22 -17.77 -1.14
CA TYR A 516 -6.49 -19.05 -1.13
C TYR A 516 -6.64 -19.86 -2.43
N GLN A 517 -7.77 -19.73 -3.13
CA GLN A 517 -8.03 -20.46 -4.38
C GLN A 517 -7.42 -19.79 -5.62
N VAL A 518 -7.37 -18.45 -5.66
CA VAL A 518 -7.09 -17.72 -6.91
C VAL A 518 -5.92 -16.73 -6.83
N HIS A 519 -5.49 -16.34 -5.64
CA HIS A 519 -4.42 -15.38 -5.42
C HIS A 519 -3.14 -16.02 -4.85
N THR A 520 -2.04 -15.29 -4.94
CA THR A 520 -0.74 -15.70 -4.40
C THR A 520 -0.73 -15.72 -2.86
N ARG A 521 -1.45 -14.80 -2.22
CA ARG A 521 -1.51 -14.66 -0.76
C ARG A 521 -2.92 -14.35 -0.27
N CYS A 522 -3.24 -14.78 0.96
CA CYS A 522 -4.43 -14.31 1.68
C CYS A 522 -4.16 -12.91 2.28
N PRO A 523 -5.05 -11.93 2.04
CA PRO A 523 -4.88 -10.58 2.57
C PRO A 523 -5.15 -10.54 4.07
N ASP A 524 -4.87 -9.39 4.69
CA ASP A 524 -5.32 -9.09 6.04
C ASP A 524 -6.87 -8.98 6.11
N GLU A 525 -7.42 -9.16 7.29
CA GLU A 525 -8.87 -9.23 7.50
C GLU A 525 -9.58 -7.93 7.07
N GLY A 526 -10.76 -8.06 6.43
CA GLY A 526 -11.56 -6.93 5.95
C GLY A 526 -11.48 -6.70 4.43
N ILE A 527 -10.50 -7.31 3.75
CA ILE A 527 -10.43 -7.35 2.28
C ILE A 527 -11.21 -8.55 1.76
N ASN A 528 -12.24 -8.30 0.96
CA ASN A 528 -13.10 -9.34 0.41
C ASN A 528 -12.92 -9.47 -1.10
N VAL A 529 -12.77 -10.70 -1.59
CA VAL A 529 -12.55 -10.98 -3.01
C VAL A 529 -13.56 -11.97 -3.55
N TYR A 530 -14.04 -11.72 -4.77
CA TYR A 530 -14.76 -12.69 -5.57
C TYR A 530 -14.26 -12.72 -7.01
N SER A 531 -13.64 -13.83 -7.41
CA SER A 531 -13.11 -13.98 -8.76
C SER A 531 -14.09 -14.69 -9.70
N PHE A 532 -14.23 -14.17 -10.93
CA PHE A 532 -14.85 -14.87 -12.06
C PHE A 532 -13.81 -15.64 -12.90
N ALA A 533 -12.53 -15.37 -12.67
CA ALA A 533 -11.39 -15.96 -13.37
C ALA A 533 -10.76 -17.11 -12.55
N LEU A 534 -10.26 -18.14 -13.24
CA LEU A 534 -9.47 -19.19 -12.57
C LEU A 534 -8.12 -18.67 -12.04
N ARG A 535 -7.50 -17.70 -12.72
CA ARG A 535 -6.21 -17.09 -12.39
C ARG A 535 -6.26 -15.59 -12.72
N PRO A 536 -6.77 -14.76 -11.80
CA PRO A 536 -6.91 -13.32 -12.02
C PRO A 536 -5.56 -12.59 -12.15
N GLU A 537 -4.48 -13.11 -11.58
CA GLU A 537 -3.16 -12.45 -11.63
C GLU A 537 -2.44 -12.62 -12.98
N GLU A 538 -2.73 -13.71 -13.70
CA GLU A 538 -2.10 -13.95 -15.00
C GLU A 538 -2.64 -12.98 -16.07
N HIS A 539 -1.76 -12.62 -17.01
CA HIS A 539 -2.15 -11.84 -18.19
C HIS A 539 -3.09 -12.62 -19.11
N GLN A 540 -2.89 -13.94 -19.21
CA GLN A 540 -3.70 -14.81 -20.03
C GLN A 540 -5.13 -14.92 -19.45
N PRO A 541 -6.18 -14.59 -20.21
CA PRO A 541 -7.55 -14.68 -19.71
C PRO A 541 -7.96 -16.12 -19.38
N SER A 542 -8.54 -16.31 -18.19
CA SER A 542 -8.95 -17.61 -17.68
C SER A 542 -10.40 -17.60 -17.11
N GLY A 543 -11.24 -16.67 -17.57
CA GLY A 543 -12.62 -16.48 -17.11
C GLY A 543 -12.96 -15.01 -16.87
N THR A 544 -14.15 -14.58 -17.29
CA THR A 544 -14.65 -13.20 -17.10
C THR A 544 -16.17 -13.18 -17.02
N CYS A 545 -16.73 -12.13 -16.40
CA CYS A 545 -18.15 -11.81 -16.46
C CYS A 545 -18.34 -10.47 -17.20
N ASN A 546 -19.18 -10.44 -18.24
CA ASN A 546 -19.38 -9.22 -19.02
C ASN A 546 -20.45 -8.32 -18.42
N PHE A 547 -20.04 -7.30 -17.67
CA PHE A 547 -20.95 -6.38 -17.00
C PHE A 547 -21.67 -5.44 -17.97
N SER A 548 -21.15 -5.20 -19.17
CA SER A 548 -21.86 -4.41 -20.20
C SER A 548 -23.08 -5.10 -20.79
N ARG A 549 -23.30 -6.39 -20.48
CA ARG A 549 -24.50 -7.15 -20.87
C ARG A 549 -25.49 -7.34 -19.73
N ILE A 550 -25.17 -6.82 -18.54
CA ILE A 550 -25.98 -6.99 -17.34
C ILE A 550 -26.62 -5.64 -17.04
N ASP A 551 -27.95 -5.59 -17.06
CA ASP A 551 -28.69 -4.34 -16.84
C ASP A 551 -28.68 -3.92 -15.37
N ASN A 552 -28.73 -4.89 -14.46
CA ASN A 552 -28.73 -4.63 -13.02
C ASN A 552 -27.87 -5.65 -12.27
N ALA A 553 -26.71 -5.22 -11.80
CA ALA A 553 -25.87 -5.96 -10.87
C ALA A 553 -25.96 -5.32 -9.48
N THR A 554 -26.31 -6.09 -8.45
CA THR A 554 -26.38 -5.59 -7.07
C THR A 554 -25.61 -6.49 -6.12
N LEU A 555 -24.73 -5.90 -5.34
CA LEU A 555 -24.05 -6.53 -4.21
C LEU A 555 -24.85 -6.23 -2.95
N GLN A 556 -25.38 -7.27 -2.31
CA GLN A 556 -26.09 -7.14 -1.04
C GLN A 556 -25.15 -7.55 0.09
N LEU A 557 -24.96 -6.66 1.05
CA LEU A 557 -24.07 -6.82 2.18
C LEU A 557 -24.87 -6.74 3.48
N VAL A 558 -24.54 -7.63 4.41
CA VAL A 558 -24.92 -7.53 5.81
C VAL A 558 -23.67 -7.24 6.61
N LEU A 559 -23.66 -6.09 7.28
CA LEU A 559 -22.54 -5.54 8.04
C LEU A 559 -22.69 -5.82 9.53
N SER A 560 -21.57 -5.89 10.25
CA SER A 560 -21.53 -6.08 11.70
C SER A 560 -22.08 -4.85 12.43
N ASN A 561 -22.70 -5.07 13.60
CA ASN A 561 -23.19 -3.97 14.44
C ASN A 561 -22.04 -3.05 14.89
N ALA A 562 -20.85 -3.61 15.15
CA ALA A 562 -19.66 -2.84 15.50
C ALA A 562 -19.30 -1.80 14.42
N THR A 563 -19.63 -2.08 13.16
CA THR A 563 -19.34 -1.21 12.02
C THR A 563 -20.34 -0.05 11.89
N VAL A 564 -21.65 -0.32 12.02
CA VAL A 564 -22.72 0.62 11.58
C VAL A 564 -23.88 0.83 12.58
N GLU A 565 -23.65 0.66 13.89
CA GLU A 565 -24.69 0.88 14.91
C GLU A 565 -24.84 2.36 15.33
N GLY A 566 -26.09 2.82 15.44
CA GLY A 566 -26.44 4.15 15.96
C GLY A 566 -26.01 5.29 15.04
N THR A 567 -25.03 6.09 15.48
CA THR A 567 -24.44 7.18 14.70
C THR A 567 -23.18 6.78 13.94
N ARG A 568 -22.73 5.51 14.07
CA ARG A 568 -21.54 5.01 13.37
C ARG A 568 -21.88 4.76 11.91
N THR A 569 -21.03 5.28 11.04
CA THR A 569 -21.13 5.10 9.59
C THR A 569 -19.85 4.48 9.05
N ALA A 570 -19.95 3.86 7.89
CA ALA A 570 -18.82 3.29 7.17
C ALA A 570 -18.94 3.60 5.68
N LYS A 571 -17.83 3.45 4.97
CA LYS A 571 -17.75 3.59 3.51
C LYS A 571 -17.45 2.24 2.89
N VAL A 572 -18.24 1.87 1.89
CA VAL A 572 -17.99 0.67 1.09
C VAL A 572 -17.29 1.09 -0.19
N ARG A 573 -16.16 0.46 -0.47
CA ARG A 573 -15.42 0.63 -1.73
C ARG A 573 -15.47 -0.67 -2.49
N VAL A 574 -15.91 -0.61 -3.75
CA VAL A 574 -15.95 -1.77 -4.65
C VAL A 574 -15.09 -1.49 -5.88
N TYR A 575 -14.09 -2.33 -6.07
CA TYR A 575 -13.17 -2.34 -7.19
C TYR A 575 -13.49 -3.50 -8.13
N ALA A 576 -13.31 -3.26 -9.42
CA ALA A 576 -13.41 -4.28 -10.45
C ALA A 576 -12.23 -4.17 -11.41
N THR A 577 -11.54 -5.28 -11.67
CA THR A 577 -10.50 -5.35 -12.71
C THR A 577 -11.13 -5.89 -13.99
N ASN A 578 -10.98 -5.18 -15.11
CA ASN A 578 -11.57 -5.59 -16.39
C ASN A 578 -10.55 -5.65 -17.51
N TYR A 579 -10.87 -6.43 -18.54
CA TYR A 579 -10.12 -6.41 -19.79
C TYR A 579 -10.62 -5.32 -20.73
N ASN A 580 -9.70 -4.73 -21.48
CA ASN A 580 -9.97 -3.87 -22.63
C ASN A 580 -8.89 -4.08 -23.71
N VAL A 581 -9.14 -3.64 -24.93
CA VAL A 581 -8.22 -3.79 -26.06
C VAL A 581 -7.69 -2.43 -26.48
N LEU A 582 -6.40 -2.22 -26.30
CA LEU A 582 -5.67 -1.03 -26.72
C LEU A 582 -5.15 -1.26 -28.14
N ARG A 583 -5.64 -0.46 -29.11
CA ARG A 583 -5.20 -0.54 -30.52
C ARG A 583 -4.31 0.64 -30.89
N ILE A 584 -3.14 0.35 -31.44
CA ILE A 584 -2.17 1.35 -31.88
C ILE A 584 -1.94 1.19 -33.38
N MET A 585 -2.28 2.21 -34.17
CA MET A 585 -2.13 2.21 -35.63
C MET A 585 -1.66 3.57 -36.17
N SER A 586 -0.66 3.56 -37.04
CA SER A 586 -0.20 4.76 -37.78
C SER A 586 0.13 5.96 -36.88
N GLY A 587 0.74 5.74 -35.71
CA GLY A 587 1.05 6.81 -34.75
C GLY A 587 -0.16 7.28 -33.93
N ILE A 588 -1.34 6.70 -34.14
CA ILE A 588 -2.62 7.07 -33.51
C ILE A 588 -3.18 5.94 -32.64
N PHE A 589 -3.54 6.28 -31.41
CA PHE A 589 -4.25 5.39 -30.50
C PHE A 589 -5.77 5.48 -30.71
N LYS A 590 -6.48 4.36 -30.63
CA LYS A 590 -7.96 4.31 -30.63
C LYS A 590 -8.48 3.52 -29.44
N ASP A 591 -9.20 4.19 -28.54
CA ASP A 591 -10.04 3.52 -27.56
C ASP A 591 -11.30 2.93 -28.22
N SER A 592 -11.72 1.76 -27.73
CA SER A 592 -12.67 0.86 -28.40
C SER A 592 -14.12 1.38 -28.44
N ILE A 593 -14.42 2.52 -27.82
CA ILE A 593 -15.78 3.11 -27.77
C ILE A 593 -16.15 3.91 -29.04
N LEU A 594 -15.18 4.37 -29.83
CA LEU A 594 -15.46 5.18 -31.05
C LEU A 594 -15.40 4.40 -32.37
N SER A 595 -15.17 3.08 -32.30
CA SER A 595 -14.98 2.24 -33.50
C SER A 595 -16.25 2.08 -34.35
N SER A 596 -17.45 2.39 -33.84
CA SER A 596 -18.71 2.23 -34.57
C SER A 596 -19.10 3.44 -35.43
N TYR A 597 -18.63 4.66 -35.12
CA TYR A 597 -19.08 5.87 -35.83
C TYR A 597 -18.08 6.44 -36.84
N ILE A 598 -16.77 6.27 -36.65
CA ILE A 598 -15.77 6.94 -37.50
C ILE A 598 -15.32 6.08 -38.71
N LEU A 599 -15.43 4.75 -38.63
CA LEU A 599 -15.05 3.84 -39.73
C LEU A 599 -16.12 3.68 -40.82
N ALA A 600 -17.36 4.14 -40.57
CA ALA A 600 -18.43 4.09 -41.57
C ALA A 600 -18.30 5.21 -42.62
N CYS A 601 -17.69 6.35 -42.27
CA CYS A 601 -17.65 7.53 -43.12
C CYS A 601 -16.69 7.40 -44.32
N PRO A 602 -15.40 6.99 -44.17
CA PRO A 602 -14.49 6.92 -45.32
C PRO A 602 -14.76 5.73 -46.25
N LYS A 603 -15.24 4.60 -45.73
CA LYS A 603 -15.61 3.43 -46.57
C LYS A 603 -16.89 3.66 -47.38
N LYS A 604 -17.89 4.37 -46.84
CA LYS A 604 -19.08 4.78 -47.61
C LYS A 604 -18.77 5.88 -48.63
N LEU A 605 -17.89 6.83 -48.30
CA LEU A 605 -17.51 7.91 -49.21
C LEU A 605 -16.72 7.38 -50.43
N ALA A 606 -15.80 6.44 -50.23
CA ALA A 606 -15.06 5.79 -51.31
C ALA A 606 -15.97 4.98 -52.25
N ALA A 607 -16.92 4.21 -51.69
CA ALA A 607 -17.88 3.45 -52.49
C ALA A 607 -18.85 4.36 -53.29
N ILE A 608 -19.24 5.51 -52.73
CA ILE A 608 -20.09 6.48 -53.44
C ILE A 608 -19.31 7.19 -54.55
N LEU A 609 -18.04 7.53 -54.33
CA LEU A 609 -17.17 8.14 -55.36
C LEU A 609 -16.91 7.18 -56.53
N ASP A 610 -16.66 5.90 -56.28
CA ASP A 610 -16.47 4.90 -57.34
C ASP A 610 -17.76 4.68 -58.16
N ILE A 611 -18.93 4.65 -57.50
CA ILE A 611 -20.22 4.53 -58.17
C ILE A 611 -20.51 5.78 -59.01
N CYS A 612 -20.25 6.99 -58.49
CA CYS A 612 -20.42 8.24 -59.23
C CYS A 612 -19.50 8.32 -60.46
N LEU A 613 -18.25 7.85 -60.35
CA LEU A 613 -17.31 7.82 -61.47
C LEU A 613 -17.77 6.85 -62.57
N LEU A 614 -18.25 5.66 -62.19
CA LEU A 614 -18.79 4.66 -63.11
C LEU A 614 -20.08 5.13 -63.82
N VAL A 615 -20.97 5.83 -63.10
CA VAL A 615 -22.18 6.41 -63.69
C VAL A 615 -21.83 7.53 -64.66
N TRP A 616 -20.84 8.37 -64.33
CA TRP A 616 -20.35 9.42 -65.21
C TRP A 616 -19.73 8.84 -66.50
N VAL A 617 -18.84 7.85 -66.38
CA VAL A 617 -18.23 7.16 -67.53
C VAL A 617 -19.30 6.54 -68.44
N ASN A 618 -20.32 5.89 -67.87
CA ASN A 618 -21.39 5.26 -68.65
C ASN A 618 -22.30 6.29 -69.33
N SER A 619 -22.58 7.43 -68.68
CA SER A 619 -23.35 8.53 -69.28
C SER A 619 -22.59 9.22 -70.41
N VAL A 620 -21.28 9.44 -70.25
CA VAL A 620 -20.41 9.99 -71.30
C VAL A 620 -20.32 9.02 -72.48
N LYS A 621 -20.23 7.71 -72.22
CA LYS A 621 -20.22 6.67 -73.26
C LYS A 621 -21.52 6.64 -74.08
N GLN A 622 -22.69 6.70 -73.42
CA GLN A 622 -23.98 6.78 -74.11
C GLN A 622 -24.13 8.04 -74.98
N ILE A 623 -23.63 9.19 -74.50
CA ILE A 623 -23.66 10.44 -75.26
C ILE A 623 -22.74 10.35 -76.49
N CYS A 624 -21.53 9.77 -76.35
CA CYS A 624 -20.60 9.59 -77.45
C CYS A 624 -21.08 8.58 -78.50
N GLU A 625 -21.74 7.49 -78.10
CA GLU A 625 -22.33 6.51 -79.02
C GLU A 625 -23.51 7.09 -79.82
N SER A 626 -24.30 7.99 -79.21
CA SER A 626 -25.43 8.65 -79.89
C SER A 626 -25.03 9.69 -80.95
N LYS A 627 -23.77 10.19 -80.91
CA LYS A 627 -23.28 11.27 -81.78
C LYS A 627 -22.16 10.86 -82.76
N GLN A 628 -21.84 9.57 -82.87
CA GLN A 628 -20.78 9.02 -83.76
C GLN A 628 -19.43 9.77 -83.68
N PHE A 629 -18.91 10.02 -82.48
CA PHE A 629 -17.57 10.60 -82.31
C PHE A 629 -16.49 9.52 -82.11
N ALA A 630 -15.47 9.50 -82.96
CA ALA A 630 -14.35 8.55 -82.93
C ALA A 630 -13.26 8.82 -81.86
N LEU A 631 -13.53 9.68 -80.86
CA LEU A 631 -12.52 10.24 -79.95
C LEU A 631 -12.52 9.66 -78.52
N TYR A 632 -13.36 8.65 -78.24
CA TYR A 632 -13.49 8.07 -76.89
C TYR A 632 -12.19 7.45 -76.33
N ASN A 633 -11.38 6.81 -77.19
CA ASN A 633 -10.18 6.09 -76.75
C ASN A 633 -9.00 6.98 -76.34
N GLN A 634 -9.01 8.29 -76.62
CA GLN A 634 -7.92 9.20 -76.22
C GLN A 634 -8.12 9.85 -74.84
N LEU A 635 -9.34 9.91 -74.32
CA LEU A 635 -9.64 10.56 -73.03
C LEU A 635 -9.47 9.61 -71.83
N VAL A 636 -9.57 8.29 -72.04
CA VAL A 636 -9.48 7.28 -70.95
C VAL A 636 -8.03 6.90 -70.62
N SER A 637 -7.08 7.12 -71.52
CA SER A 637 -5.67 6.74 -71.31
C SER A 637 -4.83 7.76 -70.52
N SER A 638 -5.37 8.94 -70.17
CA SER A 638 -4.64 9.99 -69.45
C SER A 638 -4.99 10.11 -67.96
N SER A 639 -5.86 9.24 -67.43
CA SER A 639 -6.38 9.32 -66.06
C SER A 639 -6.32 7.99 -65.28
N LEU A 640 -5.49 7.04 -65.73
CA LEU A 640 -5.09 5.86 -64.96
C LEU A 640 -3.70 6.07 -64.37
#